data_AF-A0AAV3QDF0-F1
#
_entry.id   AF-A0AAV3QDF0-F1
#
_cell.length_a   1.000
_cell.length_b   1.000
_cell.length_c   1.000
_cell.angle_alpha   90.00
_cell.angle_beta   90.00
_cell.angle_gamma   90.00
#
_symmetry.space_group_name_H-M   'P 1'
#
loop_
_entity.id
_entity.type
_entity.pdbx_description
1 polymer ?
#
loop_
_entity_poly.entity_id
_entity_poly.type
_entity_poly.pdbx_seq_one_letter_code
_entity_poly.pdbx_strand_id
1 'polypeptide(L)'
;MLIRSGRTAEEALMILVPEAYKNHPTLSIKYPEVVDFYDYYKGQMESWDGPALLLFSDGKTVGACLDRNGLRPARYWRTTDNIVYVASEVGVLPFDESKITMKGRLGPGMMIAADLSSGQVYENTEVKKRMASLYPYGKWVSENLRSLNPVNFLSSTAMDNEATLRRQQAFGYSSEDVQMVIESMASQGKEPTFCMGDDIPLAVLSQRPHMLFDYFKQRFAQVTNPAIDPLREGLVMSLDVNLGKRGNILEVGPQNVSQVILKSPILNEGELESLLKDPLLKPQVLPTFFDIGKGVEGSLEKTLNKLCEEADEAVRNGSQLLILSDRSDDLLATRPAIPILLAVGAVHQHLIQNGLRMSASIVADTAQCFSTHQFACLIGYGASAICPYLALETCRQWRLSNKTVNLMRNGKMPTVSIEQAQKNFCKAVRSGLMKILSKMGISLLSSYCGAQIFEIYGLGKDVVDIAFCGSKSSIGGFTMDELARETLSFWVKAFSEDTAKRLENFGFIQFRPGGEYHGNNPEMSKLLHKAVREKSESAYSIYQQHLANSPVNVLRDLLEFKSDRSPIPVGRVEPASSIVQRFCTGGMSLGAISRETHEAIAIAMNRLGGKSNSGEGGEDPIRWKPLTDVVDGYSSTLPHLKGLQNGDIATSAIKQVASGRFGVTPTFLVNADQLEIKIAQGAKPGEGGQLPGKKVSAYIARLRNSKPGVPLISPPPHHDIYSIEDLAQLIYDLHQINPKAKVSVKLVAEAGIGTVASGVAKGNADIIQISGHDGGTGASPVSSIKHAGGPWELGITETHQTLITNGLRERVILRVDGGFKSGFDVIMAAAMGADEYGFGSLAMIATGCVMARICHTNNCPVGVASQREELRARFPGVPGDLVNFFFYVAEEVRGTLAQLGYEKLDDVIGRTDLLRPRDISLMKTQHLDLSYLISNVGLPKWSSTTIRNQDVHTNGPVLDDIVLADPEIGDAIMHEKVVSKTFNIYNVDRAVCGRIAGVVAKKYGDTGFAGLLNITFTGSAGQSFACFLTPGMNIRLIGEANDYVGKGMAGGELVITPVDNPGFCPEEATIVGNTCLYGATGGQIFIRGKAGERFAVRNSLAEAVVEGTGDHCCEYMTGGCVVVLGKVGRNVAAGMTGGLAYILDDDDTLIPKINKEIVKIQRVVAPVGQMQLKTLIESHVEKTGSSKGSAILKEWDKYLPLFRQLVPPSEEDTPEACADYEQTAAEQAVVEIGRG
;
A
#
# COMPACT_ATOMS: atom_id res chain seq x y z
N MET A 1 -0.75 34.10 3.33
CA MET A 1 -1.76 34.87 4.10
C MET A 1 -1.34 35.02 5.56
N LEU A 2 -1.14 33.91 6.31
CA LEU A 2 -0.75 33.92 7.74
C LEU A 2 0.43 34.85 8.08
N ILE A 3 1.51 34.81 7.29
CA ILE A 3 2.67 35.69 7.51
C ILE A 3 2.30 37.18 7.30
N ARG A 4 1.53 37.48 6.24
CA ARG A 4 1.10 38.85 5.93
C ARG A 4 0.10 39.41 6.94
N SER A 5 -0.59 38.56 7.69
CA SER A 5 -1.45 38.96 8.81
C SER A 5 -0.72 39.07 10.14
N GLY A 6 0.62 38.94 10.17
CA GLY A 6 1.45 39.23 11.34
C GLY A 6 2.00 38.01 12.10
N ARG A 7 1.79 36.78 11.61
CA ARG A 7 2.44 35.58 12.18
C ARG A 7 3.87 35.42 11.66
N THR A 8 4.72 34.77 12.43
CA THR A 8 6.06 34.38 11.92
C THR A 8 5.96 33.19 10.97
N ALA A 9 7.02 32.92 10.21
CA ALA A 9 7.05 31.78 9.29
C ALA A 9 6.99 30.44 10.05
N GLU A 10 7.66 30.35 11.19
CA GLU A 10 7.68 29.17 12.07
C GLU A 10 6.28 28.87 12.59
N GLU A 11 5.57 29.88 13.11
CA GLU A 11 4.20 29.73 13.60
C GLU A 11 3.25 29.30 12.48
N ALA A 12 3.35 29.93 11.30
CA ALA A 12 2.51 29.58 10.16
C ALA A 12 2.70 28.13 9.72
N LEU A 13 3.94 27.64 9.69
CA LEU A 13 4.24 26.26 9.32
C LEU A 13 3.82 25.26 10.41
N MET A 14 3.93 25.61 11.70
CA MET A 14 3.38 24.78 12.77
C MET A 14 1.85 24.66 12.68
N ILE A 15 1.14 25.66 12.12
CA ILE A 15 -0.31 25.59 11.90
C ILE A 15 -0.66 24.74 10.66
N LEU A 16 0.03 24.94 9.54
CA LEU A 16 -0.28 24.29 8.26
C LEU A 16 0.25 22.86 8.16
N VAL A 17 1.46 22.61 8.69
CA VAL A 17 2.17 21.33 8.64
C VAL A 17 2.55 20.90 10.07
N PRO A 18 1.54 20.63 10.93
CA PRO A 18 1.77 20.33 12.34
C PRO A 18 2.49 18.98 12.53
N GLU A 19 3.34 18.92 13.55
CA GLU A 19 3.95 17.66 13.99
C GLU A 19 2.87 16.65 14.44
N ALA A 20 3.14 15.35 14.29
CA ALA A 20 2.37 14.31 14.97
C ALA A 20 2.62 14.33 16.49
N TYR A 21 1.97 15.27 17.18
CA TYR A 21 2.22 15.61 18.58
C TYR A 21 1.52 14.69 19.59
N LYS A 22 0.44 14.01 19.19
CA LYS A 22 -0.29 13.09 20.07
C LYS A 22 0.57 11.90 20.45
N ASN A 23 0.54 11.51 21.72
CA ASN A 23 1.33 10.42 22.29
C ASN A 23 2.85 10.57 22.05
N HIS A 24 3.34 11.79 21.81
CA HIS A 24 4.76 12.05 21.64
C HIS A 24 5.43 12.15 23.03
N PRO A 25 6.25 11.18 23.47
CA PRO A 25 6.73 11.15 24.85
C PRO A 25 7.52 12.39 25.25
N THR A 26 8.41 12.87 24.37
CA THR A 26 9.20 14.08 24.63
C THR A 26 8.34 15.32 24.81
N LEU A 27 7.35 15.56 23.94
CA LEU A 27 6.47 16.72 24.04
C LEU A 27 5.60 16.64 25.30
N SER A 28 4.96 15.49 25.55
CA SER A 28 4.08 15.33 26.71
C SER A 28 4.79 15.48 28.06
N ILE A 29 6.06 15.10 28.15
CA ILE A 29 6.82 15.17 29.41
C ILE A 29 7.56 16.51 29.58
N LYS A 30 8.16 17.05 28.50
CA LYS A 30 9.08 18.19 28.60
C LYS A 30 8.53 19.50 28.04
N TYR A 31 7.55 19.44 27.14
CA TYR A 31 7.03 20.61 26.42
C TYR A 31 5.50 20.58 26.28
N PRO A 32 4.74 20.48 27.38
CA PRO A 32 3.27 20.44 27.34
C PRO A 32 2.65 21.65 26.64
N GLU A 33 3.28 22.83 26.71
CA GLU A 33 2.84 24.04 26.01
C GLU A 33 2.75 23.84 24.49
N VAL A 34 3.61 23.00 23.90
CA VAL A 34 3.59 22.68 22.46
C VAL A 34 2.38 21.79 22.12
N VAL A 35 2.01 20.88 23.03
CA VAL A 35 0.78 20.09 22.89
C VAL A 35 -0.44 21.01 22.94
N ASP A 36 -0.46 21.96 23.88
CA ASP A 36 -1.53 22.95 24.02
C ASP A 36 -1.69 23.82 22.76
N PHE A 37 -0.58 24.24 22.15
CA PHE A 37 -0.58 24.96 20.87
C PHE A 37 -1.29 24.14 19.78
N TYR A 38 -0.90 22.88 19.58
CA TYR A 38 -1.51 22.06 18.55
C TYR A 38 -2.98 21.72 18.86
N ASP A 39 -3.32 21.49 20.12
CA ASP A 39 -4.70 21.26 20.55
C ASP A 39 -5.59 22.48 20.35
N TYR A 40 -5.04 23.70 20.40
CA TYR A 40 -5.74 24.93 20.04
C TYR A 40 -6.04 25.01 18.54
N TYR A 41 -5.08 24.68 17.67
CA TYR A 41 -5.23 24.84 16.21
C TYR A 41 -5.92 23.68 15.49
N LYS A 42 -5.96 22.47 16.06
CA LYS A 42 -6.50 21.26 15.38
C LYS A 42 -7.94 21.36 14.88
N GLY A 43 -8.76 22.26 15.45
CA GLY A 43 -10.15 22.51 15.05
C GLY A 43 -10.33 23.64 14.04
N GLN A 44 -9.27 24.44 13.83
CA GLN A 44 -9.27 25.63 12.99
C GLN A 44 -8.68 25.35 11.61
N MET A 45 -7.60 24.57 11.56
CA MET A 45 -6.87 24.24 10.34
C MET A 45 -6.61 22.73 10.29
N GLU A 46 -7.02 22.09 9.20
CA GLU A 46 -6.56 20.74 8.88
C GLU A 46 -5.12 20.75 8.35
N SER A 47 -4.40 19.65 8.59
CA SER A 47 -3.01 19.50 8.13
C SER A 47 -2.94 19.43 6.62
N TRP A 48 -1.96 20.12 6.05
CA TRP A 48 -1.52 19.95 4.67
C TRP A 48 -0.54 18.78 4.66
N ASP A 49 -1.08 17.57 4.56
CA ASP A 49 -0.33 16.32 4.66
C ASP A 49 0.38 15.95 3.34
N GLY A 50 1.33 15.01 3.44
CA GLY A 50 2.15 14.54 2.33
C GLY A 50 3.65 14.83 2.53
N PRO A 51 4.55 14.14 1.78
CA PRO A 51 5.99 14.35 1.90
C PRO A 51 6.40 15.79 1.63
N ALA A 52 7.11 16.43 2.57
CA ALA A 52 7.55 17.80 2.39
C ALA A 52 8.86 18.09 3.12
N LEU A 53 9.81 18.69 2.39
CA LEU A 53 10.88 19.51 2.94
C LEU A 53 10.61 20.95 2.51
N LEU A 54 10.29 21.80 3.48
CA LEU A 54 9.95 23.20 3.25
C LEU A 54 11.12 24.07 3.69
N LEU A 55 11.78 24.74 2.74
CA LEU A 55 12.70 25.83 3.02
C LEU A 55 11.92 27.15 2.98
N PHE A 56 12.08 27.99 4.00
CA PHE A 56 11.29 29.21 4.15
C PHE A 56 12.13 30.40 4.59
N SER A 57 11.69 31.60 4.20
CA SER A 57 12.21 32.85 4.74
C SER A 57 11.16 33.96 4.65
N ASP A 58 11.15 34.85 5.64
CA ASP A 58 10.39 36.11 5.61
C ASP A 58 11.30 37.34 5.43
N GLY A 59 12.58 37.12 5.12
CA GLY A 59 13.62 38.15 5.00
C GLY A 59 14.31 38.54 6.32
N LYS A 60 13.83 38.04 7.47
CA LYS A 60 14.47 38.20 8.79
C LYS A 60 14.86 36.86 9.40
N THR A 61 14.01 35.87 9.23
CA THR A 61 14.25 34.47 9.58
C THR A 61 14.42 33.67 8.31
N VAL A 62 15.31 32.67 8.36
CA VAL A 62 15.42 31.60 7.37
C VAL A 62 15.38 30.25 8.08
N GLY A 63 14.72 29.26 7.51
CA GLY A 63 14.60 27.96 8.16
C GLY A 63 14.16 26.84 7.26
N ALA A 64 14.05 25.65 7.86
CA ALA A 64 13.59 24.44 7.21
C ALA A 64 12.64 23.67 8.13
N CYS A 65 11.61 23.04 7.56
CA CYS A 65 10.63 22.22 8.27
C CYS A 65 10.34 20.95 7.47
N LEU A 66 10.18 19.82 8.16
CA LEU A 66 9.68 18.58 7.56
C LEU A 66 8.19 18.37 7.83
N ASP A 67 7.57 17.59 6.95
CA ASP A 67 6.26 17.01 7.19
C ASP A 67 6.24 16.12 8.44
N ARG A 68 5.03 15.83 8.92
CA ARG A 68 4.78 15.12 10.17
C ARG A 68 5.34 13.70 10.27
N ASN A 69 5.63 13.07 9.13
CA ASN A 69 6.14 11.71 9.01
C ASN A 69 7.63 11.68 8.61
N GLY A 70 8.21 12.83 8.24
CA GLY A 70 9.62 12.96 7.85
C GLY A 70 9.94 12.18 6.58
N LEU A 71 9.13 12.34 5.53
CA LEU A 71 9.20 11.51 4.32
C LEU A 71 10.17 12.04 3.26
N ARG A 72 10.81 13.20 3.48
CA ARG A 72 11.92 13.72 2.67
C ARG A 72 13.17 13.90 3.54
N PRO A 73 14.37 13.66 3.00
CA PRO A 73 15.60 13.85 3.75
C PRO A 73 15.94 15.33 3.91
N ALA A 74 16.44 15.70 5.08
CA ALA A 74 16.94 17.04 5.38
C ALA A 74 18.12 16.96 6.36
N ARG A 75 19.32 17.24 5.86
CA ARG A 75 20.59 17.21 6.57
C ARG A 75 21.04 18.63 6.85
N TYR A 76 21.63 18.85 8.01
CA TYR A 76 22.19 20.17 8.34
C TYR A 76 23.53 20.05 9.05
N TRP A 77 24.35 21.09 8.92
CA TRP A 77 25.62 21.20 9.63
C TRP A 77 25.95 22.65 9.93
N ARG A 78 26.72 22.85 11.00
CA ARG A 78 27.18 24.16 11.46
C ARG A 78 28.70 24.21 11.42
N THR A 79 29.23 25.35 11.03
CA THR A 79 30.67 25.61 10.93
C THR A 79 31.16 26.62 11.97
N THR A 80 32.46 26.65 12.20
CA THR A 80 33.15 27.53 13.16
C THR A 80 32.98 29.03 12.86
N ASP A 81 32.68 29.40 11.61
CA ASP A 81 32.34 30.76 11.16
C ASP A 81 30.85 31.11 11.35
N ASN A 82 30.12 30.30 12.11
CA ASN A 82 28.71 30.49 12.48
C ASN A 82 27.73 30.45 11.29
N ILE A 83 28.04 29.68 10.25
CA ILE A 83 27.11 29.41 9.13
C ILE A 83 26.38 28.09 9.40
N VAL A 84 25.09 28.05 9.07
CA VAL A 84 24.27 26.83 9.08
C VAL A 84 23.87 26.50 7.65
N TYR A 85 24.12 25.26 7.26
CA TYR A 85 23.74 24.72 5.97
C TYR A 85 22.60 23.73 6.17
N VAL A 86 21.62 23.74 5.27
CA VAL A 86 20.56 22.73 5.18
C VAL A 86 20.46 22.27 3.74
N ALA A 87 20.48 20.96 3.53
CA ALA A 87 20.40 20.35 2.20
C ALA A 87 19.65 19.01 2.28
N SER A 88 19.11 18.55 1.14
CA SER A 88 18.49 17.22 1.07
C SER A 88 19.51 16.10 1.25
N GLU A 89 20.77 16.33 0.85
CA GLU A 89 21.87 15.37 0.92
C GLU A 89 23.12 16.00 1.55
N VAL A 90 23.99 15.16 2.12
CA VAL A 90 25.35 15.53 2.52
C VAL A 90 26.33 15.41 1.34
N GLY A 91 27.49 16.07 1.41
CA GLY A 91 28.50 16.07 0.36
C GLY A 91 28.24 17.02 -0.81
N VAL A 92 27.25 17.92 -0.70
CA VAL A 92 26.88 18.90 -1.74
C VAL A 92 27.87 20.05 -1.92
N LEU A 93 28.75 20.27 -0.94
CA LEU A 93 29.78 21.31 -0.94
C LEU A 93 31.07 20.74 -0.33
N PRO A 94 32.25 21.15 -0.82
CA PRO A 94 33.53 20.74 -0.24
C PRO A 94 33.75 21.47 1.09
N PHE A 95 33.89 20.73 2.20
CA PHE A 95 34.20 21.29 3.52
C PHE A 95 35.47 20.70 4.10
N ASP A 96 36.15 21.52 4.90
CA ASP A 96 37.13 21.07 5.87
C ASP A 96 36.38 20.59 7.12
N GLU A 97 36.33 19.28 7.33
CA GLU A 97 35.63 18.62 8.44
C GLU A 97 36.10 19.10 9.83
N SER A 98 37.33 19.62 9.95
CA SER A 98 37.82 20.20 11.21
C SER A 98 37.11 21.50 11.58
N LYS A 99 36.46 22.17 10.60
CA LYS A 99 35.69 23.41 10.80
C LYS A 99 34.22 23.16 11.04
N ILE A 100 33.73 21.94 10.90
CA ILE A 100 32.33 21.58 11.17
C ILE A 100 32.19 21.29 12.66
N THR A 101 31.38 22.07 13.36
CA THR A 101 31.16 21.92 14.80
C THR A 101 29.98 21.00 15.14
N MET A 102 29.07 20.79 14.18
CA MET A 102 27.87 19.96 14.37
C MET A 102 27.36 19.43 13.05
N LYS A 103 26.90 18.17 13.03
CA LYS A 103 26.13 17.56 11.94
C LYS A 103 24.84 16.96 12.48
N GLY A 104 23.70 17.30 11.88
CA GLY A 104 22.39 16.83 12.29
C GLY A 104 21.45 16.60 11.11
N ARG A 105 20.18 16.34 11.43
CA ARG A 105 19.09 16.18 10.48
C ARG A 105 17.79 16.67 11.07
N LEU A 106 16.81 16.95 10.22
CA LEU A 106 15.42 17.07 10.65
C LEU A 106 14.77 15.69 10.60
N GLY A 107 14.10 15.30 11.69
CA GLY A 107 13.21 14.14 11.72
C GLY A 107 11.75 14.53 11.54
N PRO A 108 10.81 13.59 11.75
CA PRO A 108 9.38 13.81 11.56
C PRO A 108 8.85 15.05 12.29
N GLY A 109 8.26 15.99 11.54
CA GLY A 109 7.70 17.26 12.04
C GLY A 109 8.71 18.24 12.63
N MET A 110 10.02 18.01 12.48
CA MET A 110 11.05 18.88 13.06
C MET A 110 11.28 20.14 12.23
N MET A 111 11.75 21.20 12.91
CA MET A 111 12.08 22.49 12.30
C MET A 111 13.45 22.98 12.79
N ILE A 112 14.15 23.75 11.96
CA ILE A 112 15.32 24.57 12.34
C ILE A 112 15.12 25.98 11.77
N ALA A 113 15.48 27.01 12.53
CA ALA A 113 15.36 28.40 12.09
C ALA A 113 16.54 29.24 12.56
N ALA A 114 17.01 30.15 11.71
CA ALA A 114 18.02 31.14 12.02
C ALA A 114 17.42 32.54 11.91
N ASP A 115 17.54 33.32 12.98
CA ASP A 115 17.18 34.74 12.99
C ASP A 115 18.40 35.57 12.58
N LEU A 116 18.31 36.15 11.39
CA LEU A 116 19.38 36.95 10.79
C LEU A 116 19.63 38.26 11.52
N SER A 117 18.67 38.74 12.32
CA SER A 117 18.79 39.99 13.08
C SER A 117 19.59 39.78 14.37
N SER A 118 19.34 38.67 15.07
CA SER A 118 20.05 38.32 16.32
C SER A 118 21.29 37.44 16.10
N GLY A 119 21.42 36.82 14.92
CA GLY A 119 22.47 35.84 14.62
C GLY A 119 22.29 34.51 15.36
N GLN A 120 21.12 34.27 15.94
CA GLN A 120 20.81 33.05 16.70
C GLN A 120 20.21 31.97 15.80
N VAL A 121 20.59 30.73 16.08
CA VAL A 121 20.04 29.53 15.44
C VAL A 121 19.25 28.78 16.51
N TYR A 122 18.02 28.41 16.17
CA TYR A 122 17.10 27.70 17.03
C TYR A 122 16.83 26.32 16.45
N GLU A 123 17.04 25.30 17.27
CA GLU A 123 16.67 23.93 16.92
C GLU A 123 15.19 23.64 17.25
N ASN A 124 14.71 22.48 16.81
CA ASN A 124 13.29 22.09 16.84
C ASN A 124 12.55 22.42 18.14
N THR A 125 13.07 22.00 19.29
CA THR A 125 12.37 22.21 20.57
C THR A 125 12.34 23.68 20.99
N GLU A 126 13.38 24.44 20.64
CA GLU A 126 13.47 25.87 20.96
C GLU A 126 12.49 26.68 20.11
N VAL A 127 12.43 26.38 18.80
CA VAL A 127 11.46 27.00 17.88
C VAL A 127 10.04 26.77 18.39
N LYS A 128 9.67 25.50 18.62
CA LYS A 128 8.31 25.13 19.04
C LYS A 128 7.93 25.72 20.38
N LYS A 129 8.83 25.69 21.37
CA LYS A 129 8.60 26.29 22.68
C LYS A 129 8.36 27.79 22.59
N ARG A 130 9.13 28.52 21.78
CA ARG A 130 8.96 29.97 21.58
C ARG A 130 7.57 30.28 21.02
N MET A 131 7.14 29.55 19.99
CA MET A 131 5.82 29.76 19.39
C MET A 131 4.68 29.38 20.34
N ALA A 132 4.81 28.24 21.02
CA ALA A 132 3.84 27.78 22.00
C ALA A 132 3.69 28.69 23.23
N SER A 133 4.70 29.51 23.53
CA SER A 133 4.69 30.43 24.67
C SER A 133 4.12 31.82 24.35
N LEU A 134 3.73 32.09 23.10
CA LEU A 134 3.23 33.42 22.69
C LEU A 134 1.89 33.77 23.35
N TYR A 135 1.04 32.77 23.60
CA TYR A 135 -0.30 32.95 24.14
C TYR A 135 -0.64 31.84 25.15
N PRO A 136 -1.61 32.04 26.05
CA PRO A 136 -2.01 31.05 27.04
C PRO A 136 -2.91 29.96 26.43
N TYR A 137 -2.42 29.24 25.41
CA TYR A 137 -3.20 28.24 24.66
C TYR A 137 -3.82 27.18 25.58
N GLY A 138 -3.06 26.63 26.52
CA GLY A 138 -3.55 25.61 27.46
C GLY A 138 -4.72 26.09 28.32
N LYS A 139 -4.69 27.36 28.75
CA LYS A 139 -5.82 27.97 29.48
C LYS A 139 -7.07 28.00 28.59
N TRP A 140 -6.95 28.52 27.37
CA TRP A 140 -8.08 28.58 26.44
C TRP A 140 -8.65 27.22 26.10
N VAL A 141 -7.78 26.22 25.86
CA VAL A 141 -8.21 24.83 25.64
C VAL A 141 -8.94 24.30 26.86
N SER A 142 -8.39 24.43 28.06
CA SER A 142 -9.02 23.91 29.29
C SER A 142 -10.38 24.55 29.61
N GLU A 143 -10.55 25.85 29.35
CA GLU A 143 -11.77 26.60 29.71
C GLU A 143 -12.88 26.49 28.66
N ASN A 144 -12.55 26.25 27.38
CA ASN A 144 -13.51 26.36 26.27
C ASN A 144 -13.73 25.06 25.49
N LEU A 145 -12.79 24.10 25.57
CA LEU A 145 -12.89 22.85 24.82
C LEU A 145 -14.01 21.96 25.37
N ARG A 146 -14.94 21.58 24.51
CA ARG A 146 -16.04 20.69 24.87
C ARG A 146 -15.77 19.30 24.28
N SER A 147 -15.83 18.25 25.09
CA SER A 147 -15.69 16.88 24.63
C SER A 147 -17.01 16.15 24.74
N LEU A 148 -17.36 15.34 23.73
CA LEU A 148 -18.51 14.45 23.85
C LEU A 148 -18.17 13.29 24.79
N ASN A 149 -18.95 13.14 25.85
CA ASN A 149 -18.78 12.01 26.77
C ASN A 149 -19.25 10.71 26.09
N PRO A 150 -18.47 9.62 26.15
CA PRO A 150 -18.90 8.33 25.61
C PRO A 150 -20.18 7.85 26.28
N VAL A 151 -21.15 7.40 25.48
CA VAL A 151 -22.40 6.81 25.97
C VAL A 151 -22.35 5.30 25.75
N ASN A 152 -22.94 4.53 26.66
CA ASN A 152 -23.01 3.08 26.51
C ASN A 152 -23.86 2.71 25.29
N PHE A 153 -23.43 1.67 24.56
CA PHE A 153 -24.25 1.06 23.52
C PHE A 153 -25.51 0.45 24.11
N LEU A 154 -26.58 0.38 23.32
CA LEU A 154 -27.83 -0.23 23.72
C LEU A 154 -27.63 -1.73 24.01
N SER A 155 -28.23 -2.20 25.11
CA SER A 155 -28.19 -3.58 25.59
C SER A 155 -29.31 -4.46 25.04
N SER A 156 -30.24 -3.87 24.26
CA SER A 156 -31.38 -4.55 23.67
C SER A 156 -31.66 -4.04 22.25
N THR A 157 -32.47 -4.78 21.50
CA THR A 157 -32.97 -4.37 20.18
C THR A 157 -33.91 -3.19 20.32
N ALA A 158 -33.82 -2.23 19.39
CA ALA A 158 -34.70 -1.07 19.36
C ALA A 158 -35.92 -1.31 18.45
N MET A 159 -35.82 -2.29 17.56
CA MET A 159 -36.87 -2.67 16.62
C MET A 159 -37.12 -4.18 16.70
N ASP A 160 -38.28 -4.64 16.25
CA ASP A 160 -38.50 -6.06 16.03
C ASP A 160 -37.81 -6.53 14.73
N ASN A 161 -37.80 -7.85 14.51
CA ASN A 161 -37.15 -8.46 13.36
C ASN A 161 -37.80 -8.09 12.03
N GLU A 162 -39.13 -7.93 11.98
CA GLU A 162 -39.86 -7.62 10.74
C GLU A 162 -39.58 -6.18 10.31
N ALA A 163 -39.66 -5.24 11.26
CA ALA A 163 -39.34 -3.83 11.07
C ALA A 163 -37.87 -3.63 10.67
N THR A 164 -36.95 -4.40 11.26
CA THR A 164 -35.52 -4.38 10.90
C THR A 164 -35.31 -4.90 9.49
N LEU A 165 -35.90 -6.05 9.14
CA LEU A 165 -35.77 -6.66 7.81
C LEU A 165 -36.33 -5.75 6.71
N ARG A 166 -37.50 -5.15 6.95
CA ARG A 166 -38.12 -4.19 6.03
C ARG A 166 -37.20 -3.00 5.76
N ARG A 167 -36.61 -2.42 6.81
CA ARG A 167 -35.63 -1.33 6.67
C ARG A 167 -34.37 -1.78 5.93
N GLN A 168 -33.80 -2.93 6.30
CA GLN A 168 -32.63 -3.48 5.60
C GLN A 168 -32.89 -3.61 4.09
N GLN A 169 -34.05 -4.12 3.68
CA GLN A 169 -34.43 -4.19 2.26
C GLN A 169 -34.58 -2.81 1.62
N ALA A 170 -35.30 -1.90 2.28
CA ALA A 170 -35.55 -0.55 1.76
C ALA A 170 -34.26 0.24 1.51
N PHE A 171 -33.25 0.02 2.36
CA PHE A 171 -31.96 0.68 2.30
C PHE A 171 -30.88 -0.13 1.55
N GLY A 172 -31.24 -1.26 0.94
CA GLY A 172 -30.35 -1.99 0.01
C GLY A 172 -29.39 -3.01 0.65
N TYR A 173 -29.62 -3.42 1.91
CA TYR A 173 -28.84 -4.50 2.53
C TYR A 173 -29.11 -5.82 1.83
N SER A 174 -28.06 -6.56 1.52
CA SER A 174 -28.13 -7.93 1.06
C SER A 174 -27.80 -8.93 2.16
N SER A 175 -28.10 -10.20 1.90
CA SER A 175 -27.67 -11.29 2.77
C SER A 175 -26.15 -11.41 2.88
N GLU A 176 -25.38 -11.02 1.85
CA GLU A 176 -23.91 -11.05 1.88
C GLU A 176 -23.35 -9.91 2.74
N ASP A 177 -23.96 -8.72 2.67
CA ASP A 177 -23.56 -7.57 3.51
C ASP A 177 -23.66 -7.93 4.99
N VAL A 178 -24.77 -8.55 5.40
CA VAL A 178 -24.92 -9.00 6.78
C VAL A 178 -23.91 -10.12 7.07
N GLN A 179 -24.00 -11.25 6.36
CA GLN A 179 -23.30 -12.48 6.74
C GLN A 179 -21.78 -12.42 6.57
N MET A 180 -21.29 -11.71 5.56
CA MET A 180 -19.86 -11.67 5.23
C MET A 180 -19.18 -10.41 5.77
N VAL A 181 -19.90 -9.29 5.89
CA VAL A 181 -19.33 -8.01 6.32
C VAL A 181 -19.67 -7.72 7.79
N ILE A 182 -20.94 -7.48 8.11
CA ILE A 182 -21.37 -7.03 9.44
C ILE A 182 -21.07 -8.09 10.50
N GLU A 183 -21.41 -9.37 10.26
CA GLU A 183 -21.16 -10.45 11.21
C GLU A 183 -19.66 -10.62 11.52
N SER A 184 -18.80 -10.47 10.50
CA SER A 184 -17.34 -10.52 10.68
C SER A 184 -16.84 -9.36 11.53
N MET A 185 -17.31 -8.14 11.25
CA MET A 185 -16.94 -6.94 12.00
C MET A 185 -17.44 -7.00 13.45
N ALA A 186 -18.68 -7.43 13.67
CA ALA A 186 -19.28 -7.55 15.00
C ALA A 186 -18.66 -8.67 15.84
N SER A 187 -18.28 -9.79 15.23
CA SER A 187 -17.66 -10.92 15.95
C SER A 187 -16.19 -10.69 16.30
N GLN A 188 -15.40 -10.11 15.39
CA GLN A 188 -13.93 -10.07 15.50
C GLN A 188 -13.35 -8.66 15.69
N GLY A 189 -14.14 -7.61 15.43
CA GLY A 189 -13.66 -6.23 15.41
C GLY A 189 -12.67 -5.93 14.28
N LYS A 190 -12.76 -6.69 13.18
CA LYS A 190 -11.94 -6.57 11.97
C LYS A 190 -12.83 -6.74 10.73
N GLU A 191 -12.48 -6.04 9.66
CA GLU A 191 -13.14 -6.25 8.37
C GLU A 191 -12.81 -7.63 7.78
N PRO A 192 -13.66 -8.20 6.92
CA PRO A 192 -13.42 -9.52 6.33
C PRO A 192 -12.26 -9.51 5.33
N THR A 193 -11.44 -10.56 5.38
CA THR A 193 -10.43 -10.89 4.37
C THR A 193 -11.00 -11.89 3.36
N PHE A 194 -10.67 -11.72 2.09
CA PHE A 194 -11.08 -12.59 0.98
C PHE A 194 -9.95 -12.79 -0.03
N CYS A 195 -10.25 -13.28 -1.24
CA CYS A 195 -9.27 -13.55 -2.28
C CYS A 195 -9.90 -13.56 -3.69
N MET A 196 -9.06 -13.73 -4.72
CA MET A 196 -9.36 -13.50 -6.14
C MET A 196 -9.67 -12.02 -6.45
N GLY A 197 -9.89 -11.70 -7.72
CA GLY A 197 -10.17 -10.33 -8.18
C GLY A 197 -11.64 -10.00 -8.14
N ASP A 198 -11.96 -8.73 -8.34
CA ASP A 198 -13.33 -8.28 -8.56
C ASP A 198 -13.75 -8.59 -10.00
N ASP A 199 -14.54 -9.64 -10.17
CA ASP A 199 -14.91 -10.13 -11.49
C ASP A 199 -16.41 -10.00 -11.79
N ILE A 200 -17.14 -9.18 -11.03
CA ILE A 200 -18.52 -8.78 -11.34
C ILE A 200 -18.52 -7.54 -12.25
N PRO A 201 -19.66 -7.17 -12.85
CA PRO A 201 -19.74 -5.95 -13.64
C PRO A 201 -19.46 -4.69 -12.82
N LEU A 202 -18.95 -3.63 -13.47
CA LEU A 202 -19.00 -2.30 -12.87
C LEU A 202 -20.45 -1.96 -12.48
N ALA A 203 -20.66 -1.22 -11.39
CA ALA A 203 -22.00 -0.97 -10.85
C ALA A 203 -22.98 -0.40 -11.90
N VAL A 204 -22.49 0.45 -12.81
CA VAL A 204 -23.26 1.03 -13.93
C VAL A 204 -23.60 0.04 -15.04
N LEU A 205 -22.82 -1.03 -15.20
CA LEU A 205 -23.01 -2.09 -16.20
C LEU A 205 -23.83 -3.27 -15.65
N SER A 206 -23.93 -3.39 -14.33
CA SER A 206 -24.66 -4.46 -13.66
C SER A 206 -26.15 -4.45 -14.01
N GLN A 207 -26.74 -5.65 -14.01
CA GLN A 207 -28.19 -5.87 -14.13
C GLN A 207 -28.89 -5.91 -12.76
N ARG A 208 -28.14 -5.79 -11.67
CA ARG A 208 -28.63 -5.80 -10.28
C ARG A 208 -28.55 -4.39 -9.71
N PRO A 209 -29.48 -4.02 -8.81
CA PRO A 209 -29.44 -2.71 -8.21
C PRO A 209 -28.21 -2.58 -7.30
N HIS A 210 -27.53 -1.43 -7.38
CA HIS A 210 -26.36 -1.09 -6.59
C HIS A 210 -26.61 0.15 -5.74
N MET A 211 -26.03 0.20 -4.54
CA MET A 211 -26.04 1.42 -3.75
C MET A 211 -25.13 2.47 -4.40
N LEU A 212 -25.43 3.76 -4.21
CA LEU A 212 -24.66 4.86 -4.79
C LEU A 212 -23.15 4.78 -4.47
N PHE A 213 -22.79 4.23 -3.32
CA PHE A 213 -21.40 4.01 -2.91
C PHE A 213 -20.58 3.18 -3.90
N ASP A 214 -21.19 2.20 -4.58
CA ASP A 214 -20.47 1.25 -5.44
C ASP A 214 -19.90 1.89 -6.73
N TYR A 215 -20.36 3.10 -7.06
CA TYR A 215 -19.88 3.90 -8.18
C TYR A 215 -18.61 4.69 -7.86
N PHE A 216 -18.21 4.74 -6.58
CA PHE A 216 -17.01 5.45 -6.12
C PHE A 216 -15.89 4.44 -5.85
N LYS A 217 -14.73 4.65 -6.46
CA LYS A 217 -13.52 3.87 -6.19
C LYS A 217 -12.51 4.73 -5.46
N GLN A 218 -11.96 4.18 -4.39
CA GLN A 218 -10.91 4.82 -3.58
C GLN A 218 -9.68 5.04 -4.44
N ARG A 219 -9.20 6.29 -4.47
CA ARG A 219 -7.88 6.63 -5.00
C ARG A 219 -6.79 6.27 -4.00
N PHE A 220 -5.57 6.13 -4.47
CA PHE A 220 -4.43 5.73 -3.64
C PHE A 220 -3.15 6.38 -4.13
N ALA A 221 -2.12 6.36 -3.28
CA ALA A 221 -0.82 6.89 -3.62
C ALA A 221 -0.01 5.84 -4.39
N GLN A 222 0.65 6.29 -5.46
CA GLN A 222 1.62 5.49 -6.18
C GLN A 222 2.72 6.41 -6.72
N VAL A 223 3.98 6.09 -6.39
CA VAL A 223 5.22 6.77 -6.79
C VAL A 223 5.37 8.21 -6.27
N THR A 224 4.45 9.10 -6.63
CA THR A 224 4.53 10.56 -6.36
C THR A 224 4.59 10.88 -4.87
N ASN A 225 3.90 10.09 -4.06
CA ASN A 225 3.97 10.05 -2.61
C ASN A 225 3.74 8.60 -2.14
N PRO A 226 4.11 8.27 -0.90
CA PRO A 226 3.91 6.92 -0.36
C PRO A 226 2.57 6.78 0.38
N ALA A 227 2.07 5.55 0.42
CA ALA A 227 1.09 5.14 1.42
C ALA A 227 1.73 5.09 2.82
N ILE A 228 0.91 5.07 3.87
CA ILE A 228 1.36 4.94 5.28
C ILE A 228 0.90 3.60 5.84
N ASP A 229 1.62 3.10 6.85
CA ASP A 229 1.21 1.91 7.59
C ASP A 229 0.21 2.21 8.72
N PRO A 230 -1.07 1.88 8.58
CA PRO A 230 -2.08 2.19 9.60
C PRO A 230 -1.97 1.31 10.86
N LEU A 231 -1.18 0.23 10.80
CA LEU A 231 -0.98 -0.70 11.92
C LEU A 231 0.28 -0.33 12.70
N ARG A 232 1.42 -0.19 12.01
CA ARG A 232 2.73 0.02 12.63
C ARG A 232 3.02 1.49 12.89
N GLU A 233 2.48 2.37 12.07
CA GLU A 233 2.68 3.82 12.17
C GLU A 233 1.40 4.54 12.63
N GLY A 234 0.38 3.80 13.10
CA GLY A 234 -0.91 4.37 13.52
C GLY A 234 -0.83 5.46 14.60
N LEU A 235 0.30 5.58 15.32
CA LEU A 235 0.56 6.67 16.26
C LEU A 235 0.57 8.06 15.60
N VAL A 236 0.92 8.15 14.32
CA VAL A 236 0.89 9.42 13.58
C VAL A 236 -0.52 9.71 13.07
N MET A 237 -1.43 8.76 13.10
CA MET A 237 -2.77 8.90 12.52
C MET A 237 -3.81 9.32 13.57
N SER A 238 -4.90 9.97 13.14
CA SER A 238 -6.00 10.33 14.07
C SER A 238 -7.35 10.40 13.36
N LEU A 239 -8.37 9.90 14.05
CA LEU A 239 -9.79 9.98 13.66
C LEU A 239 -10.57 11.00 14.50
N ASP A 240 -9.88 11.90 15.20
CA ASP A 240 -10.55 12.94 15.98
C ASP A 240 -11.31 13.90 15.05
N VAL A 241 -12.48 14.35 15.49
CA VAL A 241 -13.37 15.26 14.75
C VAL A 241 -13.69 16.45 15.64
N ASN A 242 -13.74 17.65 15.04
CA ASN A 242 -14.22 18.86 15.70
C ASN A 242 -15.57 19.26 15.08
N LEU A 243 -16.62 19.34 15.90
CA LEU A 243 -17.97 19.73 15.49
C LEU A 243 -18.29 21.17 15.89
N GLY A 244 -18.92 21.90 14.98
CA GLY A 244 -19.36 23.29 15.16
C GLY A 244 -18.60 24.28 14.28
N LYS A 245 -18.92 25.56 14.47
CA LYS A 245 -18.36 26.67 13.69
C LYS A 245 -16.83 26.72 13.81
N ARG A 246 -16.15 26.89 12.67
CA ARG A 246 -14.71 27.19 12.59
C ARG A 246 -14.51 28.72 12.62
N GLY A 247 -13.65 29.19 13.53
CA GLY A 247 -13.36 30.61 13.74
C GLY A 247 -12.44 31.23 12.68
N ASN A 248 -12.16 32.52 12.81
CA ASN A 248 -11.20 33.22 11.95
C ASN A 248 -9.77 32.83 12.33
N ILE A 249 -9.09 32.05 11.49
CA ILE A 249 -7.70 31.60 11.71
C ILE A 249 -6.68 32.75 11.79
N LEU A 250 -7.03 33.95 11.31
CA LEU A 250 -6.13 35.11 11.36
C LEU A 250 -6.15 35.81 12.73
N GLU A 251 -7.17 35.58 13.54
CA GLU A 251 -7.32 36.15 14.87
C GLU A 251 -7.05 35.10 15.95
N VAL A 252 -6.28 35.47 16.98
CA VAL A 252 -5.96 34.59 18.10
C VAL A 252 -6.82 34.96 19.31
N GLY A 253 -7.54 33.99 19.86
CA GLY A 253 -8.34 34.17 21.07
C GLY A 253 -9.11 32.91 21.52
N PRO A 254 -9.71 32.93 22.72
CA PRO A 254 -10.41 31.79 23.32
C PRO A 254 -11.64 31.33 22.52
N GLN A 255 -12.27 32.23 21.76
CA GLN A 255 -13.46 31.94 20.95
C GLN A 255 -13.23 30.88 19.88
N ASN A 256 -11.98 30.62 19.48
CA ASN A 256 -11.66 29.64 18.44
C ASN A 256 -11.66 28.18 18.94
N VAL A 257 -11.97 27.93 20.22
CA VAL A 257 -11.91 26.59 20.85
C VAL A 257 -13.28 26.08 21.29
N SER A 258 -14.39 26.74 20.90
CA SER A 258 -15.74 26.41 21.38
C SER A 258 -16.39 25.16 20.76
N GLN A 259 -15.67 24.41 19.93
CA GLN A 259 -16.16 23.23 19.21
C GLN A 259 -16.33 22.01 20.14
N VAL A 260 -17.13 21.03 19.71
CA VAL A 260 -17.26 19.72 20.39
C VAL A 260 -16.31 18.72 19.74
N ILE A 261 -15.45 18.09 20.53
CA ILE A 261 -14.51 17.06 20.06
C ILE A 261 -15.11 15.67 20.20
N LEU A 262 -14.97 14.90 19.11
CA LEU A 262 -15.17 13.45 19.07
C LEU A 262 -13.83 12.74 18.88
N LYS A 263 -13.70 11.54 19.46
CA LYS A 263 -12.53 10.65 19.26
C LYS A 263 -12.63 9.77 18.00
N SER A 264 -13.77 9.82 17.34
CA SER A 264 -14.12 9.00 16.19
C SER A 264 -15.26 9.68 15.44
N PRO A 265 -15.35 9.54 14.10
CA PRO A 265 -16.50 10.01 13.34
C PRO A 265 -17.73 9.11 13.53
N ILE A 266 -17.60 7.97 14.22
CA ILE A 266 -18.70 7.02 14.42
C ILE A 266 -19.40 7.35 15.73
N LEU A 267 -20.69 7.61 15.66
CA LEU A 267 -21.57 7.87 16.80
C LEU A 267 -22.48 6.67 17.04
N ASN A 268 -22.65 6.28 18.31
CA ASN A 268 -23.81 5.48 18.68
C ASN A 268 -25.05 6.38 18.89
N GLU A 269 -26.20 5.75 19.12
CA GLU A 269 -27.48 6.45 19.24
C GLU A 269 -27.50 7.42 20.44
N GLY A 270 -26.96 7.01 21.59
CA GLY A 270 -26.91 7.85 22.79
C GLY A 270 -25.94 9.04 22.67
N GLU A 271 -24.84 8.87 21.93
CA GLU A 271 -23.92 9.94 21.57
C GLU A 271 -24.59 10.97 20.65
N LEU A 272 -25.36 10.52 19.65
CA LEU A 272 -26.16 11.40 18.79
C LEU A 272 -27.23 12.16 19.59
N GLU A 273 -27.94 11.49 20.51
CA GLU A 273 -28.91 12.13 21.41
C GLU A 273 -28.28 13.21 22.29
N SER A 274 -27.03 13.02 22.70
CA SER A 274 -26.29 14.00 23.48
C SER A 274 -25.95 15.24 22.65
N LEU A 275 -25.56 15.05 21.38
CA LEU A 275 -25.33 16.15 20.45
C LEU A 275 -26.60 16.94 20.15
N LEU A 276 -27.74 16.26 20.00
CA LEU A 276 -29.06 16.89 19.76
C LEU A 276 -29.49 17.86 20.88
N LYS A 277 -28.95 17.69 22.10
CA LYS A 277 -29.25 18.53 23.26
C LYS A 277 -28.23 19.65 23.49
N ASP A 278 -27.22 19.79 22.61
CA ASP A 278 -26.16 20.76 22.78
C ASP A 278 -26.63 22.20 22.50
N PRO A 279 -26.60 23.11 23.49
CA PRO A 279 -27.20 24.43 23.37
C PRO A 279 -26.40 25.39 22.46
N LEU A 280 -25.10 25.13 22.26
CA LEU A 280 -24.23 25.99 21.45
C LEU A 280 -24.21 25.55 19.99
N LEU A 281 -24.28 24.24 19.74
CA LEU A 281 -24.36 23.72 18.37
C LEU A 281 -25.71 24.02 17.71
N LYS A 282 -26.79 24.18 18.49
CA LYS A 282 -28.16 24.40 18.00
C LYS A 282 -28.51 23.43 16.85
N PRO A 283 -28.49 22.11 17.11
CA PRO A 283 -28.61 21.12 16.05
C PRO A 283 -29.95 21.22 15.31
N GLN A 284 -29.93 21.05 13.99
CA GLN A 284 -31.14 20.99 13.16
C GLN A 284 -31.20 19.64 12.45
N VAL A 285 -32.31 18.91 12.64
CA VAL A 285 -32.56 17.62 11.98
C VAL A 285 -33.29 17.88 10.68
N LEU A 286 -32.69 17.47 9.56
CA LEU A 286 -33.23 17.63 8.21
C LEU A 286 -33.55 16.24 7.63
N PRO A 287 -34.84 15.90 7.42
CA PRO A 287 -35.24 14.61 6.88
C PRO A 287 -34.80 14.42 5.42
N THR A 288 -34.29 13.23 5.08
CA THR A 288 -33.78 12.93 3.73
C THR A 288 -34.69 11.98 2.97
N PHE A 289 -35.93 12.40 2.68
CA PHE A 289 -36.92 11.61 1.91
C PHE A 289 -37.53 12.43 0.78
N PHE A 290 -37.64 11.84 -0.41
CA PHE A 290 -38.29 12.47 -1.57
C PHE A 290 -39.67 11.86 -1.85
N ASP A 291 -40.61 12.67 -2.33
CA ASP A 291 -42.00 12.27 -2.55
C ASP A 291 -42.24 11.90 -4.02
N ILE A 292 -42.66 10.66 -4.26
CA ILE A 292 -42.98 10.13 -5.59
C ILE A 292 -44.48 10.06 -5.87
N GLY A 293 -45.33 10.63 -5.02
CA GLY A 293 -46.80 10.61 -5.17
C GLY A 293 -47.31 11.28 -6.45
N LYS A 294 -46.49 12.13 -7.10
CA LYS A 294 -46.77 12.75 -8.41
C LYS A 294 -45.93 12.19 -9.56
N GLY A 295 -45.22 11.09 -9.34
CA GLY A 295 -44.22 10.53 -10.26
C GLY A 295 -42.80 10.67 -9.74
N VAL A 296 -41.89 9.81 -10.23
CA VAL A 296 -40.48 9.79 -9.83
C VAL A 296 -39.64 10.87 -10.52
N GLU A 297 -40.03 11.28 -11.73
CA GLU A 297 -39.27 12.24 -12.56
C GLU A 297 -39.18 13.61 -11.88
N GLY A 298 -37.96 14.14 -11.79
CA GLY A 298 -37.63 15.41 -11.13
C GLY A 298 -37.84 15.44 -9.61
N SER A 299 -38.39 14.38 -9.01
CA SER A 299 -38.76 14.35 -7.59
C SER A 299 -37.53 14.40 -6.67
N LEU A 300 -36.48 13.66 -7.03
CA LEU A 300 -35.23 13.61 -6.29
C LEU A 300 -34.50 14.95 -6.35
N GLU A 301 -34.31 15.51 -7.55
CA GLU A 301 -33.64 16.80 -7.75
C GLU A 301 -34.33 17.92 -6.98
N LYS A 302 -35.66 18.04 -7.13
CA LYS A 302 -36.45 19.07 -6.44
C LYS A 302 -36.32 18.96 -4.92
N THR A 303 -36.36 17.75 -4.39
CA THR A 303 -36.23 17.52 -2.94
C THR A 303 -34.81 17.84 -2.47
N LEU A 304 -33.79 17.49 -3.25
CA LEU A 304 -32.40 17.76 -2.94
C LEU A 304 -32.11 19.28 -2.90
N ASN A 305 -32.64 20.03 -3.86
CA ASN A 305 -32.53 21.50 -3.87
C ASN A 305 -33.20 22.11 -2.64
N LYS A 306 -34.41 21.64 -2.29
CA LYS A 306 -35.11 22.08 -1.08
C LYS A 306 -34.31 21.75 0.20
N LEU A 307 -33.71 20.56 0.29
CA LEU A 307 -32.86 20.18 1.41
C LEU A 307 -31.65 21.12 1.56
N CYS A 308 -31.06 21.53 0.43
CA CYS A 308 -29.95 22.49 0.42
C CYS A 308 -30.40 23.88 0.92
N GLU A 309 -31.57 24.36 0.50
CA GLU A 309 -32.16 25.62 0.97
C GLU A 309 -32.45 25.59 2.48
N GLU A 310 -33.07 24.51 2.98
CA GLU A 310 -33.35 24.33 4.41
C GLU A 310 -32.06 24.28 5.25
N ALA A 311 -31.02 23.63 4.73
CA ALA A 311 -29.70 23.60 5.37
C ALA A 311 -29.04 25.00 5.41
N ASP A 312 -29.07 25.76 4.32
CA ASP A 312 -28.58 27.14 4.27
C ASP A 312 -29.32 28.00 5.30
N GLU A 313 -30.66 27.97 5.29
CA GLU A 313 -31.50 28.74 6.22
C GLU A 313 -31.19 28.39 7.68
N ALA A 314 -31.07 27.10 8.01
CA ALA A 314 -30.70 26.63 9.34
C ALA A 314 -29.36 27.21 9.81
N VAL A 315 -28.35 27.25 8.94
CA VAL A 315 -27.02 27.78 9.26
C VAL A 315 -27.06 29.30 9.42
N ARG A 316 -27.79 30.02 8.56
CA ARG A 316 -27.98 31.49 8.70
C ARG A 316 -28.70 31.84 9.99
N ASN A 317 -29.64 31.00 10.43
CA ASN A 317 -30.34 31.13 11.71
C ASN A 317 -29.47 30.70 12.93
N GLY A 318 -28.20 30.37 12.70
CA GLY A 318 -27.21 30.13 13.74
C GLY A 318 -27.04 28.68 14.16
N SER A 319 -27.60 27.71 13.42
CA SER A 319 -27.27 26.30 13.60
C SER A 319 -25.81 26.05 13.22
N GLN A 320 -25.08 25.36 14.09
CA GLN A 320 -23.70 24.92 13.85
C GLN A 320 -23.60 23.41 13.65
N LEU A 321 -24.72 22.69 13.68
CA LEU A 321 -24.78 21.26 13.48
C LEU A 321 -26.04 20.89 12.69
N LEU A 322 -25.84 20.38 11.47
CA LEU A 322 -26.91 19.83 10.64
C LEU A 322 -26.88 18.30 10.77
N ILE A 323 -28.03 17.70 11.04
CA ILE A 323 -28.20 16.25 11.10
C ILE A 323 -29.08 15.84 9.93
N LEU A 324 -28.49 15.28 8.90
CA LEU A 324 -29.21 14.72 7.76
C LEU A 324 -29.65 13.31 8.15
N SER A 325 -30.97 13.07 8.23
CA SER A 325 -31.51 11.83 8.79
C SER A 325 -32.52 11.14 7.87
N ASP A 326 -32.29 9.85 7.63
CA ASP A 326 -33.26 8.93 7.01
C ASP A 326 -33.99 8.06 8.05
N ARG A 327 -33.88 8.44 9.34
CA ARG A 327 -34.60 7.78 10.43
C ARG A 327 -36.07 8.22 10.43
N SER A 328 -36.98 7.25 10.38
CA SER A 328 -38.43 7.46 10.50
C SER A 328 -39.08 6.33 11.29
N ASP A 329 -40.08 6.68 12.10
CA ASP A 329 -40.91 5.71 12.83
C ASP A 329 -41.68 4.81 11.86
N ASP A 330 -42.27 5.41 10.82
CA ASP A 330 -43.00 4.73 9.75
C ASP A 330 -42.39 5.02 8.37
N LEU A 331 -42.07 3.96 7.61
CA LEU A 331 -41.66 4.09 6.22
C LEU A 331 -42.91 4.13 5.32
N LEU A 332 -42.99 5.12 4.44
CA LEU A 332 -44.08 5.26 3.48
C LEU A 332 -43.65 4.78 2.09
N ALA A 333 -44.48 3.97 1.43
CA ALA A 333 -44.18 3.44 0.09
C ALA A 333 -43.96 4.56 -0.95
N THR A 334 -44.60 5.72 -0.78
CA THR A 334 -44.49 6.89 -1.67
C THR A 334 -43.38 7.87 -1.29
N ARG A 335 -42.59 7.57 -0.25
CA ARG A 335 -41.49 8.45 0.20
C ARG A 335 -40.18 7.69 0.37
N PRO A 336 -39.52 7.29 -0.73
CA PRO A 336 -38.16 6.75 -0.68
C PRO A 336 -37.16 7.71 -0.03
N ALA A 337 -36.16 7.12 0.64
CA ALA A 337 -35.05 7.87 1.20
C ALA A 337 -34.12 8.36 0.08
N ILE A 338 -33.65 9.61 0.17
CA ILE A 338 -32.55 10.11 -0.65
C ILE A 338 -31.30 9.30 -0.29
N PRO A 339 -30.51 8.80 -1.26
CA PRO A 339 -29.23 8.17 -0.95
C PRO A 339 -28.38 9.12 -0.08
N ILE A 340 -28.03 8.70 1.13
CA ILE A 340 -27.45 9.61 2.13
C ILE A 340 -26.15 10.27 1.64
N LEU A 341 -25.37 9.57 0.81
CA LEU A 341 -24.16 10.12 0.19
C LEU A 341 -24.46 11.32 -0.72
N LEU A 342 -25.55 11.26 -1.49
CA LEU A 342 -26.01 12.36 -2.35
C LEU A 342 -26.47 13.55 -1.51
N ALA A 343 -27.24 13.30 -0.44
CA ALA A 343 -27.72 14.35 0.46
C ALA A 343 -26.56 15.09 1.15
N VAL A 344 -25.59 14.35 1.70
CA VAL A 344 -24.38 14.92 2.32
C VAL A 344 -23.58 15.73 1.31
N GLY A 345 -23.30 15.17 0.14
CA GLY A 345 -22.51 15.84 -0.91
C GLY A 345 -23.16 17.14 -1.39
N ALA A 346 -24.46 17.12 -1.69
CA ALA A 346 -25.20 18.29 -2.16
C ALA A 346 -25.23 19.42 -1.12
N VAL A 347 -25.57 19.10 0.15
CA VAL A 347 -25.57 20.09 1.23
C VAL A 347 -24.15 20.62 1.46
N HIS A 348 -23.13 19.75 1.42
CA HIS A 348 -21.74 20.16 1.58
C HIS A 348 -21.31 21.18 0.51
N GLN A 349 -21.55 20.88 -0.76
CA GLN A 349 -21.18 21.74 -1.89
C GLN A 349 -21.98 23.05 -1.89
N HIS A 350 -23.28 22.98 -1.62
CA HIS A 350 -24.14 24.16 -1.53
C HIS A 350 -23.66 25.13 -0.44
N LEU A 351 -23.35 24.62 0.75
CA LEU A 351 -22.81 25.45 1.83
C LEU A 351 -21.42 26.02 1.50
N ILE A 352 -20.59 25.33 0.71
CA ILE A 352 -19.31 25.88 0.22
C ILE A 352 -19.57 27.06 -0.71
N GLN A 353 -20.43 26.86 -1.73
CA GLN A 353 -20.75 27.86 -2.74
C GLN A 353 -21.33 29.14 -2.13
N ASN A 354 -22.09 29.02 -1.04
CA ASN A 354 -22.68 30.15 -0.33
C ASN A 354 -21.81 30.73 0.80
N GLY A 355 -20.57 30.24 0.98
CA GLY A 355 -19.66 30.72 2.03
C GLY A 355 -20.08 30.37 3.46
N LEU A 356 -20.94 29.35 3.62
CA LEU A 356 -21.53 28.94 4.90
C LEU A 356 -20.90 27.68 5.49
N ARG A 357 -20.13 26.89 4.72
CA ARG A 357 -19.64 25.56 5.17
C ARG A 357 -18.78 25.61 6.43
N MET A 358 -18.08 26.71 6.69
CA MET A 358 -17.27 26.91 7.91
C MET A 358 -18.12 27.20 9.16
N SER A 359 -19.42 27.51 9.00
CA SER A 359 -20.32 27.87 10.09
C SER A 359 -21.00 26.68 10.76
N ALA A 360 -21.00 25.50 10.13
CA ALA A 360 -21.65 24.31 10.67
C ALA A 360 -20.95 23.00 10.29
N SER A 361 -21.16 21.97 11.11
CA SER A 361 -20.80 20.58 10.80
C SER A 361 -22.01 19.81 10.27
N ILE A 362 -21.75 18.73 9.51
CA ILE A 362 -22.79 17.85 8.97
C ILE A 362 -22.63 16.48 9.63
N VAL A 363 -23.72 15.93 10.17
CA VAL A 363 -23.78 14.55 10.69
C VAL A 363 -24.81 13.77 9.89
N ALA A 364 -24.43 12.56 9.47
CA ALA A 364 -25.33 11.63 8.79
C ALA A 364 -25.91 10.64 9.82
N ASP A 365 -27.21 10.70 10.07
CA ASP A 365 -27.94 9.68 10.85
C ASP A 365 -28.66 8.74 9.89
N THR A 366 -28.06 7.59 9.58
CA THR A 366 -28.44 6.83 8.39
C THR A 366 -28.54 5.33 8.58
N ALA A 367 -29.53 4.73 7.93
CA ALA A 367 -29.64 3.30 7.73
C ALA A 367 -28.66 2.76 6.68
N GLN A 368 -28.28 3.54 5.66
CA GLN A 368 -27.52 3.07 4.49
C GLN A 368 -25.98 3.14 4.68
N CYS A 369 -25.47 2.89 5.89
CA CYS A 369 -24.03 2.90 6.16
C CYS A 369 -23.63 1.79 7.15
N PHE A 370 -22.90 0.79 6.65
CA PHE A 370 -22.46 -0.39 7.39
C PHE A 370 -21.05 -0.87 7.03
N SER A 371 -20.49 -0.49 5.88
CA SER A 371 -19.15 -0.90 5.41
C SER A 371 -18.12 0.22 5.56
N THR A 372 -16.84 -0.14 5.70
CA THR A 372 -15.72 0.82 5.84
C THR A 372 -15.67 1.83 4.69
N HIS A 373 -15.98 1.39 3.47
CA HIS A 373 -16.02 2.24 2.29
C HIS A 373 -17.15 3.28 2.36
N GLN A 374 -18.33 2.91 2.85
CA GLN A 374 -19.47 3.83 2.97
C GLN A 374 -19.17 4.97 3.96
N PHE A 375 -18.56 4.67 5.11
CA PHE A 375 -18.09 5.71 6.03
C PHE A 375 -17.06 6.62 5.37
N ALA A 376 -16.09 6.06 4.63
CA ALA A 376 -15.08 6.85 3.95
C ALA A 376 -15.68 7.78 2.89
N CYS A 377 -16.65 7.31 2.08
CA CYS A 377 -17.34 8.16 1.10
C CYS A 377 -18.08 9.31 1.79
N LEU A 378 -18.89 9.03 2.82
CA LEU A 378 -19.62 10.08 3.54
C LEU A 378 -18.69 11.16 4.09
N ILE A 379 -17.57 10.75 4.70
CA ILE A 379 -16.59 11.70 5.25
C ILE A 379 -15.87 12.47 4.13
N GLY A 380 -15.42 11.77 3.09
CA GLY A 380 -14.71 12.35 1.95
C GLY A 380 -15.54 13.38 1.18
N TYR A 381 -16.87 13.29 1.25
CA TYR A 381 -17.82 14.24 0.66
C TYR A 381 -18.50 15.17 1.67
N GLY A 382 -17.98 15.26 2.90
CA GLY A 382 -18.26 16.39 3.80
C GLY A 382 -18.97 16.08 5.11
N ALA A 383 -19.34 14.82 5.39
CA ALA A 383 -19.83 14.43 6.71
C ALA A 383 -18.71 14.52 7.75
N SER A 384 -18.99 15.17 8.88
CA SER A 384 -18.09 15.25 10.03
C SER A 384 -18.21 14.02 10.92
N ALA A 385 -19.41 13.49 11.12
CA ALA A 385 -19.65 12.23 11.84
C ALA A 385 -20.89 11.49 11.29
N ILE A 386 -21.01 10.22 11.64
CA ILE A 386 -22.03 9.30 11.14
C ILE A 386 -22.59 8.48 12.30
N CYS A 387 -23.92 8.44 12.45
CA CYS A 387 -24.63 7.49 13.28
C CYS A 387 -25.23 6.38 12.38
N PRO A 388 -24.63 5.18 12.33
CA PRO A 388 -25.06 4.08 11.46
C PRO A 388 -26.15 3.23 12.13
N TYR A 389 -27.29 3.83 12.45
CA TYR A 389 -28.25 3.26 13.40
C TYR A 389 -28.76 1.86 13.01
N LEU A 390 -28.99 1.62 11.72
CA LEU A 390 -29.49 0.31 11.26
C LEU A 390 -28.39 -0.76 11.29
N ALA A 391 -27.12 -0.40 11.09
CA ALA A 391 -26.01 -1.32 11.22
C ALA A 391 -25.82 -1.76 12.69
N LEU A 392 -25.97 -0.82 13.63
CA LEU A 392 -25.95 -1.10 15.06
C LEU A 392 -27.13 -2.00 15.47
N GLU A 393 -28.35 -1.71 15.01
CA GLU A 393 -29.51 -2.60 15.20
C GLU A 393 -29.24 -4.00 14.62
N THR A 394 -28.67 -4.08 13.42
CA THR A 394 -28.34 -5.35 12.76
C THR A 394 -27.35 -6.16 13.59
N CYS A 395 -26.35 -5.53 14.22
CA CYS A 395 -25.44 -6.20 15.15
C CYS A 395 -26.18 -6.78 16.36
N ARG A 396 -27.16 -6.04 16.91
CA ARG A 396 -27.97 -6.46 18.05
C ARG A 396 -28.86 -7.66 17.68
N GLN A 397 -29.53 -7.62 16.53
CA GLN A 397 -30.35 -8.72 16.02
C GLN A 397 -29.51 -9.96 15.71
N TRP A 398 -28.38 -9.81 15.01
CA TRP A 398 -27.47 -10.93 14.71
C TRP A 398 -27.03 -11.65 15.97
N ARG A 399 -26.62 -10.88 17.00
CA ARG A 399 -26.15 -11.43 18.27
C ARG A 399 -27.23 -12.22 19.00
N LEU A 400 -28.48 -11.80 18.93
CA LEU A 400 -29.61 -12.46 19.58
C LEU A 400 -30.17 -13.65 18.77
N SER A 401 -29.78 -13.81 17.51
CA SER A 401 -30.28 -14.91 16.69
C SER A 401 -29.90 -16.29 17.26
N ASN A 402 -30.84 -17.24 17.18
CA ASN A 402 -30.64 -18.62 17.65
C ASN A 402 -29.39 -19.28 17.03
N LYS A 403 -29.13 -19.00 15.75
CA LYS A 403 -27.96 -19.49 15.02
C LYS A 403 -26.67 -19.02 15.69
N THR A 404 -26.55 -17.71 15.93
CA THR A 404 -25.34 -17.12 16.53
C THR A 404 -25.14 -17.59 17.97
N VAL A 405 -26.20 -17.65 18.77
CA VAL A 405 -26.14 -18.19 20.14
C VAL A 405 -25.61 -19.62 20.15
N ASN A 406 -26.09 -20.47 19.23
CA ASN A 406 -25.62 -21.85 19.10
C ASN A 406 -24.16 -21.95 18.62
N LEU A 407 -23.73 -21.08 17.69
CA LEU A 407 -22.34 -21.05 17.23
C LEU A 407 -21.37 -20.66 18.37
N MET A 408 -21.74 -19.67 19.18
CA MET A 408 -20.97 -19.25 20.36
C MET A 408 -20.93 -20.35 21.42
N ARG A 409 -22.08 -20.94 21.75
CA ARG A 409 -22.19 -22.06 22.72
C ARG A 409 -21.31 -23.25 22.35
N ASN A 410 -21.21 -23.55 21.05
CA ASN A 410 -20.42 -24.66 20.52
C ASN A 410 -18.95 -24.29 20.22
N GLY A 411 -18.49 -23.09 20.62
CA GLY A 411 -17.10 -22.65 20.41
C GLY A 411 -16.70 -22.43 18.95
N LYS A 412 -17.65 -22.38 18.01
CA LYS A 412 -17.39 -22.14 16.58
C LYS A 412 -17.16 -20.66 16.23
N MET A 413 -17.42 -19.78 17.20
CA MET A 413 -17.27 -18.32 17.08
C MET A 413 -16.95 -17.74 18.48
N PRO A 414 -16.21 -16.61 18.57
CA PRO A 414 -15.99 -15.93 19.83
C PRO A 414 -17.30 -15.56 20.54
N THR A 415 -17.34 -15.74 21.88
CA THR A 415 -18.47 -15.28 22.69
C THR A 415 -18.35 -13.78 22.92
N VAL A 416 -19.35 -13.01 22.51
CA VAL A 416 -19.41 -11.55 22.71
C VAL A 416 -20.76 -11.16 23.36
N SER A 417 -20.85 -10.01 24.02
CA SER A 417 -22.14 -9.43 24.46
C SER A 417 -22.79 -8.61 23.33
N ILE A 418 -24.01 -8.10 23.55
CA ILE A 418 -24.71 -7.22 22.60
C ILE A 418 -23.95 -5.89 22.42
N GLU A 419 -23.47 -5.33 23.52
CA GLU A 419 -22.66 -4.11 23.54
C GLU A 419 -21.28 -4.37 22.92
N GLN A 420 -20.68 -5.53 23.20
CA GLN A 420 -19.38 -5.88 22.64
C GLN A 420 -19.45 -6.08 21.12
N ALA A 421 -20.54 -6.65 20.59
CA ALA A 421 -20.75 -6.79 19.16
C ALA A 421 -20.75 -5.42 18.44
N GLN A 422 -21.43 -4.43 19.00
CA GLN A 422 -21.45 -3.05 18.48
C GLN A 422 -20.08 -2.36 18.64
N LYS A 423 -19.42 -2.51 19.80
CA LYS A 423 -18.05 -2.00 20.02
C LYS A 423 -17.06 -2.58 19.01
N ASN A 424 -17.17 -3.87 18.72
CA ASN A 424 -16.35 -4.56 17.71
C ASN A 424 -16.63 -3.99 16.32
N PHE A 425 -17.89 -3.84 15.93
CA PHE A 425 -18.26 -3.20 14.67
C PHE A 425 -17.61 -1.81 14.52
N CYS A 426 -17.78 -0.92 15.51
CA CYS A 426 -17.15 0.40 15.48
C CYS A 426 -15.61 0.33 15.49
N LYS A 427 -15.01 -0.66 16.15
CA LYS A 427 -13.56 -0.91 16.08
C LYS A 427 -13.12 -1.28 14.68
N ALA A 428 -13.84 -2.18 14.01
CA ALA A 428 -13.55 -2.59 12.63
C ALA A 428 -13.63 -1.41 11.67
N VAL A 429 -14.66 -0.55 11.82
CA VAL A 429 -14.82 0.66 11.00
C VAL A 429 -13.68 1.64 11.23
N ARG A 430 -13.27 1.92 12.49
CA ARG A 430 -12.13 2.80 12.77
C ARG A 430 -10.83 2.30 12.13
N SER A 431 -10.52 1.02 12.29
CA SER A 431 -9.35 0.43 11.65
C SER A 431 -9.43 0.50 10.12
N GLY A 432 -10.62 0.28 9.56
CA GLY A 432 -10.85 0.39 8.12
C GLY A 432 -10.72 1.81 7.58
N LEU A 433 -11.16 2.83 8.34
CA LEU A 433 -10.96 4.23 7.99
C LEU A 433 -9.47 4.59 7.98
N MET A 434 -8.73 4.23 9.04
CA MET A 434 -7.27 4.46 9.09
C MET A 434 -6.58 3.83 7.88
N LYS A 435 -6.98 2.61 7.51
CA LYS A 435 -6.49 1.94 6.30
C LYS A 435 -6.81 2.69 5.02
N ILE A 436 -8.05 3.17 4.84
CA ILE A 436 -8.46 3.89 3.62
C ILE A 436 -7.71 5.22 3.49
N LEU A 437 -7.55 5.97 4.59
CA LEU A 437 -6.76 7.19 4.64
C LEU A 437 -5.29 6.92 4.27
N SER A 438 -4.72 5.87 4.85
CA SER A 438 -3.31 5.54 4.66
C SER A 438 -2.97 5.13 3.23
N LYS A 439 -3.94 4.65 2.43
CA LYS A 439 -3.74 4.34 0.99
C LYS A 439 -3.21 5.53 0.20
N MET A 440 -3.62 6.75 0.55
CA MET A 440 -3.17 8.01 -0.08
C MET A 440 -2.04 8.69 0.72
N GLY A 441 -1.56 8.06 1.81
CA GLY A 441 -0.59 8.68 2.71
C GLY A 441 -1.17 9.81 3.56
N ILE A 442 -2.48 9.81 3.78
CA ILE A 442 -3.16 10.78 4.65
C ILE A 442 -3.20 10.20 6.07
N SER A 443 -2.81 10.98 7.05
CA SER A 443 -2.79 10.53 8.44
C SER A 443 -3.93 11.10 9.29
N LEU A 444 -4.53 12.24 8.93
CA LEU A 444 -5.61 12.86 9.71
C LEU A 444 -6.95 12.80 8.98
N LEU A 445 -8.00 12.40 9.70
CA LEU A 445 -9.36 12.43 9.19
C LEU A 445 -9.86 13.84 8.86
N SER A 446 -9.37 14.85 9.60
CA SER A 446 -9.69 16.25 9.31
C SER A 446 -9.23 16.69 7.92
N SER A 447 -8.07 16.19 7.46
CA SER A 447 -7.54 16.44 6.11
C SER A 447 -8.23 15.60 5.04
N TYR A 448 -8.79 14.45 5.41
CA TYR A 448 -9.56 13.58 4.49
C TYR A 448 -11.00 14.08 4.26
N CYS A 449 -11.60 14.73 5.27
CA CYS A 449 -12.97 15.22 5.21
C CYS A 449 -13.13 16.30 4.12
N GLY A 450 -14.00 16.07 3.14
CA GLY A 450 -14.20 16.95 1.99
C GLY A 450 -13.10 16.90 0.92
N ALA A 451 -12.07 16.05 1.08
CA ALA A 451 -10.96 15.97 0.12
C ALA A 451 -11.30 15.18 -1.16
N GLN A 452 -12.42 14.46 -1.19
CA GLN A 452 -12.92 13.73 -2.36
C GLN A 452 -11.87 12.76 -2.97
N ILE A 453 -11.25 11.91 -2.13
CA ILE A 453 -10.23 10.92 -2.53
C ILE A 453 -10.86 9.68 -3.22
N PHE A 454 -11.67 9.96 -4.25
CA PHE A 454 -12.43 8.98 -5.00
C PHE A 454 -12.45 9.32 -6.49
N GLU A 455 -12.63 8.29 -7.31
CA GLU A 455 -12.98 8.40 -8.72
C GLU A 455 -14.35 7.77 -8.94
N ILE A 456 -15.11 8.33 -9.87
CA ILE A 456 -16.49 7.95 -10.14
C ILE A 456 -16.57 7.21 -11.48
N TYR A 457 -17.24 6.07 -11.48
CA TYR A 457 -17.53 5.30 -12.70
C TYR A 457 -19.02 5.09 -12.85
N GLY A 458 -19.67 5.90 -13.70
CA GLY A 458 -21.08 5.70 -14.05
C GLY A 458 -22.06 6.75 -13.54
N LEU A 459 -21.60 7.94 -13.11
CA LEU A 459 -22.49 9.07 -12.81
C LEU A 459 -22.33 10.19 -13.83
N GLY A 460 -23.45 10.71 -14.29
CA GLY A 460 -23.55 11.83 -15.20
C GLY A 460 -23.14 13.15 -14.55
N LYS A 461 -22.87 14.13 -15.40
CA LYS A 461 -22.42 15.46 -14.97
C LYS A 461 -23.46 16.20 -14.14
N ASP A 462 -24.74 16.00 -14.42
CA ASP A 462 -25.87 16.56 -13.66
C ASP A 462 -25.89 16.10 -12.20
N VAL A 463 -25.47 14.86 -11.92
CA VAL A 463 -25.32 14.36 -10.54
C VAL A 463 -24.00 14.85 -9.91
N VAL A 464 -22.90 14.75 -10.65
CA VAL A 464 -21.55 15.08 -10.14
C VAL A 464 -21.43 16.56 -9.80
N ASP A 465 -21.89 17.47 -10.67
CA ASP A 465 -21.73 18.91 -10.45
C ASP A 465 -22.52 19.41 -9.23
N ILE A 466 -23.66 18.78 -8.90
CA ILE A 466 -24.51 19.16 -7.76
C ILE A 466 -23.89 18.69 -6.43
N ALA A 467 -23.46 17.43 -6.34
CA ALA A 467 -23.11 16.81 -5.05
C ALA A 467 -21.62 16.47 -4.88
N PHE A 468 -20.87 16.31 -5.97
CA PHE A 468 -19.52 15.72 -5.97
C PHE A 468 -18.55 16.54 -6.83
N CYS A 469 -18.75 17.86 -6.88
CA CYS A 469 -18.00 18.77 -7.75
C CYS A 469 -16.48 18.67 -7.46
N GLY A 470 -15.71 18.39 -8.51
CA GLY A 470 -14.26 18.18 -8.45
C GLY A 470 -13.83 16.72 -8.60
N SER A 471 -14.73 15.76 -8.35
CA SER A 471 -14.45 14.34 -8.59
C SER A 471 -14.41 14.00 -10.08
N LYS A 472 -13.48 13.12 -10.46
CA LYS A 472 -13.35 12.67 -11.85
C LYS A 472 -14.43 11.63 -12.18
N SER A 473 -15.18 11.86 -13.26
CA SER A 473 -16.15 10.91 -13.85
C SER A 473 -15.99 10.89 -15.38
N SER A 474 -14.94 10.22 -15.88
CA SER A 474 -14.51 10.33 -17.28
C SER A 474 -15.49 9.74 -18.30
N ILE A 475 -16.35 8.82 -17.88
CA ILE A 475 -17.24 8.05 -18.77
C ILE A 475 -18.72 8.46 -18.64
N GLY A 476 -19.05 9.46 -17.82
CA GLY A 476 -20.45 9.84 -17.55
C GLY A 476 -21.27 8.68 -16.97
N GLY A 477 -22.59 8.71 -17.18
CA GLY A 477 -23.53 7.70 -16.72
C GLY A 477 -24.82 8.32 -16.18
N PHE A 478 -25.28 7.84 -15.02
CA PHE A 478 -26.61 8.12 -14.47
C PHE A 478 -26.99 9.60 -14.47
N THR A 479 -28.18 9.87 -14.98
CA THR A 479 -28.88 11.12 -14.68
C THR A 479 -29.51 11.09 -13.29
N MET A 480 -29.94 12.25 -12.79
CA MET A 480 -30.65 12.34 -11.50
C MET A 480 -31.92 11.48 -11.46
N ASP A 481 -32.66 11.38 -12.56
CA ASP A 481 -33.87 10.55 -12.67
C ASP A 481 -33.55 9.05 -12.70
N GLU A 482 -32.46 8.64 -13.37
CA GLU A 482 -32.00 7.25 -13.35
C GLU A 482 -31.56 6.84 -11.94
N LEU A 483 -30.86 7.72 -11.22
CA LEU A 483 -30.50 7.50 -9.82
C LEU A 483 -31.73 7.40 -8.90
N ALA A 484 -32.77 8.20 -9.15
CA ALA A 484 -34.03 8.10 -8.42
C ALA A 484 -34.72 6.74 -8.66
N ARG A 485 -34.72 6.24 -9.89
CA ARG A 485 -35.26 4.91 -10.24
C ARG A 485 -34.45 3.76 -9.64
N GLU A 486 -33.11 3.84 -9.66
CA GLU A 486 -32.24 2.86 -9.00
C GLU A 486 -32.53 2.80 -7.49
N THR A 487 -32.67 3.96 -6.84
CA THR A 487 -33.04 4.06 -5.42
C THR A 487 -34.41 3.43 -5.15
N LEU A 488 -35.38 3.71 -6.00
CA LEU A 488 -36.74 3.16 -5.90
C LEU A 488 -36.76 1.62 -6.03
N SER A 489 -35.81 1.04 -6.78
CA SER A 489 -35.75 -0.41 -6.99
C SER A 489 -35.52 -1.22 -5.69
N PHE A 490 -34.80 -0.64 -4.72
CA PHE A 490 -34.68 -1.20 -3.37
C PHE A 490 -35.94 -0.94 -2.55
N TRP A 491 -36.46 0.28 -2.62
CA TRP A 491 -37.63 0.72 -1.85
C TRP A 491 -38.85 -0.16 -2.12
N VAL A 492 -39.18 -0.41 -3.39
CA VAL A 492 -40.34 -1.21 -3.78
C VAL A 492 -40.30 -2.63 -3.20
N LYS A 493 -39.11 -3.25 -3.12
CA LYS A 493 -38.96 -4.61 -2.57
C LYS A 493 -39.34 -4.71 -1.10
N ALA A 494 -39.15 -3.63 -0.33
CA ALA A 494 -39.47 -3.60 1.09
C ALA A 494 -40.98 -3.54 1.38
N PHE A 495 -41.79 -3.09 0.42
CA PHE A 495 -43.26 -2.97 0.56
C PHE A 495 -44.04 -4.07 -0.16
N SER A 496 -43.36 -5.03 -0.78
CA SER A 496 -43.98 -6.16 -1.47
C SER A 496 -44.11 -7.37 -0.52
N GLU A 497 -45.33 -7.89 -0.37
CA GLU A 497 -45.65 -9.01 0.55
C GLU A 497 -44.90 -10.31 0.22
N ASP A 498 -44.56 -10.52 -1.06
CA ASP A 498 -43.84 -11.70 -1.54
C ASP A 498 -42.33 -11.65 -1.26
N THR A 499 -41.74 -10.45 -1.25
CA THR A 499 -40.30 -10.24 -1.14
C THR A 499 -39.85 -9.87 0.27
N ALA A 500 -40.75 -9.42 1.15
CA ALA A 500 -40.43 -8.92 2.49
C ALA A 500 -39.97 -9.99 3.53
N LYS A 501 -39.77 -11.26 3.13
CA LYS A 501 -39.54 -12.37 4.07
C LYS A 501 -38.07 -12.71 4.35
N ARG A 502 -37.14 -12.25 3.51
CA ARG A 502 -35.67 -12.43 3.70
C ARG A 502 -34.87 -11.46 2.86
N LEU A 503 -33.63 -11.18 3.26
CA LEU A 503 -32.69 -10.44 2.42
C LEU A 503 -32.32 -11.25 1.17
N GLU A 504 -32.26 -10.56 0.03
CA GLU A 504 -31.79 -11.13 -1.22
C GLU A 504 -30.28 -11.39 -1.14
N ASN A 505 -29.80 -12.47 -1.76
CA ASN A 505 -28.39 -12.72 -1.93
C ASN A 505 -28.05 -12.45 -3.39
N PHE A 506 -27.45 -11.29 -3.66
CA PHE A 506 -27.14 -10.89 -5.03
C PHE A 506 -25.97 -11.68 -5.60
N GLY A 507 -25.09 -12.26 -4.79
CA GLY A 507 -23.87 -12.92 -5.27
C GLY A 507 -22.81 -11.90 -5.68
N PHE A 508 -22.68 -10.78 -4.98
CA PHE A 508 -21.68 -9.76 -5.30
C PHE A 508 -20.27 -10.18 -4.86
N ILE A 509 -20.12 -10.85 -3.72
CA ILE A 509 -18.79 -11.25 -3.20
C ILE A 509 -18.45 -12.66 -3.67
N GLN A 510 -19.42 -13.57 -3.59
CA GLN A 510 -19.23 -14.97 -3.96
C GLN A 510 -20.28 -15.39 -5.00
N PHE A 511 -19.79 -16.06 -6.06
CA PHE A 511 -20.65 -16.60 -7.10
C PHE A 511 -21.81 -17.44 -6.54
N ARG A 512 -23.02 -17.13 -7.01
CA ARG A 512 -24.26 -17.86 -6.72
C ARG A 512 -25.03 -18.12 -8.02
N PRO A 513 -25.57 -19.32 -8.22
CA PRO A 513 -26.53 -19.56 -9.31
C PRO A 513 -27.71 -18.59 -9.21
N GLY A 514 -28.01 -17.89 -10.30
CA GLY A 514 -29.09 -16.89 -10.36
C GLY A 514 -28.78 -15.54 -9.71
N GLY A 515 -27.56 -15.33 -9.21
CA GLY A 515 -27.07 -14.05 -8.69
C GLY A 515 -26.52 -13.13 -9.79
N GLU A 516 -25.56 -12.28 -9.41
CA GLU A 516 -24.77 -11.42 -10.26
C GLU A 516 -23.83 -12.25 -11.14
N TYR A 517 -23.56 -11.75 -12.34
CA TYR A 517 -22.61 -12.39 -13.23
C TYR A 517 -21.20 -12.29 -12.65
N HIS A 518 -20.46 -13.40 -12.75
CA HIS A 518 -19.03 -13.42 -12.48
C HIS A 518 -18.28 -13.84 -13.74
N GLY A 519 -17.34 -12.99 -14.13
CA GLY A 519 -16.44 -13.26 -15.22
C GLY A 519 -15.60 -14.52 -15.03
N ASN A 520 -15.28 -14.90 -13.79
CA ASN A 520 -14.69 -16.19 -13.46
C ASN A 520 -15.71 -17.04 -12.69
N ASN A 521 -16.42 -17.89 -13.43
CA ASN A 521 -17.44 -18.78 -12.89
C ASN A 521 -17.06 -20.27 -13.07
N PRO A 522 -17.73 -21.20 -12.34
CA PRO A 522 -17.41 -22.62 -12.41
C PRO A 522 -17.57 -23.24 -13.80
N GLU A 523 -18.52 -22.76 -14.61
CA GLU A 523 -18.77 -23.33 -15.94
C GLU A 523 -17.66 -22.95 -16.92
N MET A 524 -17.30 -21.67 -16.94
CA MET A 524 -16.13 -21.17 -17.68
C MET A 524 -14.87 -21.98 -17.35
N SER A 525 -14.62 -22.23 -16.07
CA SER A 525 -13.43 -22.96 -15.61
C SER A 525 -13.42 -24.41 -16.12
N LYS A 526 -14.57 -25.10 -16.14
CA LYS A 526 -14.69 -26.47 -16.67
C LYS A 526 -14.48 -26.53 -18.17
N LEU A 527 -15.07 -25.60 -18.93
CA LEU A 527 -14.91 -25.52 -20.38
C LEU A 527 -13.43 -25.32 -20.75
N LEU A 528 -12.76 -24.41 -20.05
CA LEU A 528 -11.34 -24.17 -20.26
C LEU A 528 -10.49 -25.40 -19.89
N HIS A 529 -10.74 -26.04 -18.73
CA HIS A 529 -10.02 -27.27 -18.34
C HIS A 529 -10.15 -28.37 -19.39
N LYS A 530 -11.34 -28.54 -19.98
CA LYS A 530 -11.57 -29.52 -21.04
C LYS A 530 -10.71 -29.20 -22.27
N ALA A 531 -10.76 -27.96 -22.74
CA ALA A 531 -10.03 -27.52 -23.94
C ALA A 531 -8.50 -27.70 -23.81
N VAL A 532 -7.92 -27.33 -22.67
CA VAL A 532 -6.47 -27.38 -22.47
C VAL A 532 -5.94 -28.79 -22.24
N ARG A 533 -6.69 -29.65 -21.52
CA ARG A 533 -6.27 -31.02 -21.20
C ARG A 533 -6.45 -31.98 -22.37
N GLU A 534 -7.55 -31.84 -23.12
CA GLU A 534 -7.84 -32.69 -24.29
C GLU A 534 -7.10 -32.21 -25.56
N LYS A 535 -6.41 -31.05 -25.51
CA LYS A 535 -5.81 -30.40 -26.70
C LYS A 535 -6.82 -30.26 -27.84
N SER A 536 -8.04 -29.83 -27.49
CA SER A 536 -9.17 -29.74 -28.40
C SER A 536 -9.51 -28.29 -28.76
N GLU A 537 -9.28 -27.91 -30.02
CA GLU A 537 -9.72 -26.62 -30.56
C GLU A 537 -11.25 -26.47 -30.53
N SER A 538 -11.99 -27.55 -30.81
CA SER A 538 -13.46 -27.51 -30.78
C SER A 538 -14.01 -27.25 -29.37
N ALA A 539 -13.37 -27.80 -28.33
CA ALA A 539 -13.70 -27.45 -26.95
C ALA A 539 -13.33 -26.00 -26.60
N TYR A 540 -12.24 -25.47 -27.15
CA TYR A 540 -11.88 -24.05 -26.99
C TYR A 540 -12.88 -23.13 -27.69
N SER A 541 -13.39 -23.48 -28.88
CA SER A 541 -14.47 -22.72 -29.54
C SER A 541 -15.72 -22.61 -28.67
N ILE A 542 -16.08 -23.67 -27.93
CA ILE A 542 -17.22 -23.64 -26.98
C ILE A 542 -16.91 -22.68 -25.82
N TYR A 543 -15.68 -22.69 -25.31
CA TYR A 543 -15.23 -21.72 -24.30
C TYR A 543 -15.33 -20.26 -24.82
N GLN A 544 -14.87 -20.00 -26.05
CA GLN A 544 -14.97 -18.68 -26.68
C GLN A 544 -16.43 -18.25 -26.84
N GLN A 545 -17.31 -19.17 -27.29
CA GLN A 545 -18.73 -18.90 -27.42
C GLN A 545 -19.39 -18.59 -26.06
N HIS A 546 -18.96 -19.25 -24.98
CA HIS A 546 -19.43 -18.94 -23.62
C HIS A 546 -19.05 -17.51 -23.20
N LEU A 547 -17.82 -17.07 -23.51
CA LEU A 547 -17.40 -15.69 -23.26
C LEU A 547 -18.16 -14.68 -24.12
N ALA A 548 -18.30 -14.95 -25.42
CA ALA A 548 -18.99 -14.05 -26.36
C ALA A 548 -20.48 -13.83 -26.03
N ASN A 549 -21.13 -14.83 -25.41
CA ASN A 549 -22.53 -14.75 -24.98
C ASN A 549 -22.71 -14.21 -23.55
N SER A 550 -21.63 -13.79 -22.89
CA SER A 550 -21.71 -13.22 -21.55
C SER A 550 -22.36 -11.82 -21.57
N PRO A 551 -23.03 -11.41 -20.48
CA PRO A 551 -23.53 -10.04 -20.37
C PRO A 551 -22.36 -9.04 -20.35
N VAL A 552 -22.66 -7.79 -20.67
CA VAL A 552 -21.70 -6.68 -20.53
C VAL A 552 -21.22 -6.62 -19.08
N ASN A 553 -19.91 -6.74 -18.90
CA ASN A 553 -19.25 -6.84 -17.60
C ASN A 553 -18.23 -5.72 -17.39
N VAL A 554 -17.45 -5.42 -18.44
CA VAL A 554 -16.33 -4.46 -18.41
C VAL A 554 -16.47 -3.46 -19.57
N LEU A 555 -15.74 -2.33 -19.50
CA LEU A 555 -15.89 -1.25 -20.48
C LEU A 555 -15.60 -1.69 -21.91
N ARG A 556 -14.61 -2.55 -22.12
CA ARG A 556 -14.29 -3.08 -23.45
C ARG A 556 -15.40 -3.93 -24.08
N ASP A 557 -16.35 -4.47 -23.30
CA ASP A 557 -17.49 -5.22 -23.83
C ASP A 557 -18.47 -4.31 -24.61
N LEU A 558 -18.40 -2.99 -24.36
CA LEU A 558 -19.17 -1.96 -25.07
C LEU A 558 -18.52 -1.52 -26.38
N LEU A 559 -17.34 -2.03 -26.70
CA LEU A 559 -16.59 -1.68 -27.91
C LEU A 559 -16.57 -2.85 -28.88
N GLU A 560 -16.56 -2.53 -30.16
CA GLU A 560 -16.31 -3.49 -31.23
C GLU A 560 -15.29 -2.94 -32.23
N PHE A 561 -14.71 -3.86 -32.99
CA PHE A 561 -13.81 -3.49 -34.06
C PHE A 561 -14.57 -3.06 -35.31
N LYS A 562 -14.09 -1.98 -35.93
CA LYS A 562 -14.45 -1.57 -37.27
C LYS A 562 -13.17 -1.42 -38.09
N SER A 563 -12.89 -2.41 -38.92
CA SER A 563 -11.72 -2.34 -39.81
C SER A 563 -11.89 -1.31 -40.92
N ASP A 564 -10.77 -0.70 -41.29
CA ASP A 564 -10.54 0.12 -42.48
C ASP A 564 -10.02 -0.69 -43.68
N ARG A 565 -9.90 -2.02 -43.56
CA ARG A 565 -9.35 -2.94 -44.57
C ARG A 565 -10.23 -4.16 -44.80
N SER A 566 -10.03 -4.81 -45.95
CA SER A 566 -10.63 -6.11 -46.25
C SER A 566 -9.95 -7.25 -45.48
N PRO A 567 -10.69 -8.27 -45.03
CA PRO A 567 -10.10 -9.46 -44.40
C PRO A 567 -9.05 -10.14 -45.28
N ILE A 568 -8.08 -10.78 -44.64
CA ILE A 568 -7.01 -11.56 -45.27
C ILE A 568 -7.01 -13.02 -44.78
N PRO A 569 -6.38 -13.97 -45.51
CA PRO A 569 -6.19 -15.32 -45.00
C PRO A 569 -5.29 -15.34 -43.75
N VAL A 570 -5.67 -16.13 -42.72
CA VAL A 570 -4.91 -16.23 -41.45
C VAL A 570 -3.45 -16.68 -41.64
N GLY A 571 -3.16 -17.43 -42.72
CA GLY A 571 -1.79 -17.83 -43.07
C GLY A 571 -0.85 -16.68 -43.43
N ARG A 572 -1.37 -15.47 -43.70
CA ARG A 572 -0.56 -14.25 -43.89
C ARG A 572 -0.24 -13.54 -42.58
N VAL A 573 -0.94 -13.85 -41.51
CA VAL A 573 -0.72 -13.24 -40.19
C VAL A 573 0.49 -13.90 -39.53
N GLU A 574 1.27 -13.11 -38.80
CA GLU A 574 2.42 -13.59 -38.02
C GLU A 574 2.07 -14.84 -37.18
N PRO A 575 3.04 -15.76 -36.99
CA PRO A 575 2.75 -17.04 -36.34
C PRO A 575 2.43 -16.85 -34.84
N ALA A 576 1.63 -17.78 -34.29
CA ALA A 576 1.26 -17.73 -32.87
C ALA A 576 2.48 -17.75 -31.94
N SER A 577 3.57 -18.42 -32.35
CA SER A 577 4.84 -18.44 -31.64
C SER A 577 5.51 -17.06 -31.50
N SER A 578 5.20 -16.10 -32.38
CA SER A 578 5.63 -14.70 -32.26
C SER A 578 4.78 -13.95 -31.23
N ILE A 579 3.46 -14.14 -31.28
CA ILE A 579 2.49 -13.45 -30.43
C ILE A 579 2.66 -13.85 -28.96
N VAL A 580 2.84 -15.14 -28.66
CA VAL A 580 2.97 -15.63 -27.26
C VAL A 580 4.17 -15.05 -26.51
N GLN A 581 5.19 -14.52 -27.20
CA GLN A 581 6.33 -13.85 -26.57
C GLN A 581 5.94 -12.51 -25.90
N ARG A 582 4.77 -11.96 -26.25
CA ARG A 582 4.16 -10.78 -25.61
C ARG A 582 3.35 -11.15 -24.37
N PHE A 583 3.10 -12.43 -24.14
CA PHE A 583 2.34 -12.90 -23.00
C PHE A 583 3.24 -13.05 -21.77
N CYS A 584 2.72 -12.53 -20.66
CA CYS A 584 3.34 -12.62 -19.36
C CYS A 584 2.36 -13.28 -18.39
N THR A 585 2.86 -13.99 -17.38
CA THR A 585 2.04 -14.29 -16.19
C THR A 585 2.34 -13.29 -15.09
N GLY A 586 1.28 -12.82 -14.42
CA GLY A 586 1.42 -11.83 -13.34
C GLY A 586 2.18 -12.40 -12.14
N GLY A 587 2.86 -11.53 -11.38
CA GLY A 587 3.61 -11.93 -10.18
C GLY A 587 2.70 -12.48 -9.07
N MET A 588 2.62 -13.79 -8.96
CA MET A 588 1.85 -14.51 -7.95
C MET A 588 2.80 -15.21 -6.99
N SER A 589 2.94 -14.68 -5.77
CA SER A 589 4.02 -15.12 -4.88
C SER A 589 3.97 -16.61 -4.55
N LEU A 590 5.14 -17.25 -4.56
CA LEU A 590 5.37 -18.50 -3.84
C LEU A 590 5.02 -18.30 -2.35
N GLY A 591 4.05 -19.09 -1.87
CA GLY A 591 3.39 -18.90 -0.58
C GLY A 591 1.90 -18.60 -0.74
N ALA A 592 1.52 -17.68 -1.63
CA ALA A 592 0.12 -17.49 -2.01
C ALA A 592 -0.36 -18.67 -2.85
N ILE A 593 0.42 -19.07 -3.85
CA ILE A 593 0.26 -20.32 -4.60
C ILE A 593 1.28 -21.36 -4.14
N SER A 594 0.96 -22.63 -4.40
CA SER A 594 1.85 -23.75 -4.13
C SER A 594 3.06 -23.73 -5.06
N ARG A 595 4.14 -24.42 -4.65
CA ARG A 595 5.33 -24.54 -5.49
C ARG A 595 5.04 -25.27 -6.79
N GLU A 596 4.14 -26.25 -6.75
CA GLU A 596 3.70 -27.02 -7.90
C GLU A 596 3.05 -26.11 -8.96
N THR A 597 2.13 -25.23 -8.55
CA THR A 597 1.52 -24.26 -9.47
C THR A 597 2.54 -23.24 -9.98
N HIS A 598 3.35 -22.69 -9.08
CA HIS A 598 4.29 -21.62 -9.42
C HIS A 598 5.35 -22.08 -10.43
N GLU A 599 5.95 -23.24 -10.19
CA GLU A 599 6.98 -23.81 -11.05
C GLU A 599 6.40 -24.31 -12.38
N ALA A 600 5.19 -24.89 -12.39
CA ALA A 600 4.53 -25.31 -13.63
C ALA A 600 4.24 -24.12 -14.56
N ILE A 601 3.81 -22.98 -14.00
CA ILE A 601 3.63 -21.73 -14.75
C ILE A 601 4.96 -21.26 -15.33
N ALA A 602 6.03 -21.27 -14.54
CA ALA A 602 7.34 -20.82 -15.00
C ALA A 602 7.85 -21.65 -16.19
N ILE A 603 7.80 -22.98 -16.07
CA ILE A 603 8.18 -23.89 -17.14
C ILE A 603 7.36 -23.66 -18.41
N ALA A 604 6.03 -23.49 -18.28
CA ALA A 604 5.16 -23.25 -19.42
C ALA A 604 5.53 -21.96 -20.17
N MET A 605 5.78 -20.87 -19.45
CA MET A 605 6.16 -19.59 -20.07
C MET A 605 7.52 -19.66 -20.74
N ASN A 606 8.49 -20.34 -20.12
CA ASN A 606 9.82 -20.52 -20.69
C ASN A 606 9.78 -21.37 -21.97
N ARG A 607 8.93 -22.41 -22.03
CA ARG A 607 8.70 -23.19 -23.27
C ARG A 607 8.13 -22.33 -24.41
N LEU A 608 7.32 -21.33 -24.10
CA LEU A 608 6.69 -20.43 -25.08
C LEU A 608 7.62 -19.29 -25.55
N GLY A 609 8.71 -19.02 -24.83
CA GLY A 609 9.45 -17.75 -24.97
C GLY A 609 8.67 -16.54 -24.45
N GLY A 610 7.58 -16.78 -23.69
CA GLY A 610 6.89 -15.76 -22.91
C GLY A 610 7.59 -15.56 -21.56
N LYS A 611 6.96 -14.85 -20.63
CA LYS A 611 7.60 -14.51 -19.33
C LYS A 611 6.73 -14.86 -18.15
N SER A 612 7.29 -15.56 -17.16
CA SER A 612 6.64 -15.71 -15.84
C SER A 612 7.27 -14.77 -14.82
N ASN A 613 6.53 -14.47 -13.75
CA ASN A 613 6.95 -13.55 -12.70
C ASN A 613 6.92 -14.22 -11.32
N SER A 614 8.00 -14.06 -10.54
CA SER A 614 8.18 -14.67 -9.21
C SER A 614 7.17 -14.22 -8.15
N GLY A 615 6.55 -13.05 -8.35
CA GLY A 615 5.83 -12.32 -7.32
C GLY A 615 6.70 -11.97 -6.10
N GLU A 616 6.06 -11.48 -5.05
CA GLU A 616 6.68 -10.90 -3.84
C GLU A 616 7.27 -11.94 -2.85
N GLY A 617 7.43 -13.19 -3.25
CA GLY A 617 7.67 -14.31 -2.33
C GLY A 617 9.11 -14.82 -2.24
N GLY A 618 10.02 -14.28 -3.04
CA GLY A 618 11.31 -14.90 -3.33
C GLY A 618 11.20 -16.06 -4.32
N GLU A 619 12.33 -16.64 -4.67
CA GLU A 619 12.41 -17.80 -5.56
C GLU A 619 13.50 -18.76 -5.12
N ASP A 620 13.21 -20.06 -5.18
CA ASP A 620 14.16 -21.11 -4.79
C ASP A 620 15.29 -21.27 -5.83
N PRO A 621 16.57 -21.17 -5.43
CA PRO A 621 17.71 -21.30 -6.32
C PRO A 621 17.77 -22.59 -7.15
N ILE A 622 17.14 -23.68 -6.67
CA ILE A 622 17.06 -24.96 -7.42
C ILE A 622 16.42 -24.79 -8.80
N ARG A 623 15.62 -23.73 -9.00
CA ARG A 623 14.87 -23.45 -10.24
C ARG A 623 15.70 -22.81 -11.35
N TRP A 624 16.90 -22.32 -11.05
CA TRP A 624 17.69 -21.49 -11.98
C TRP A 624 18.54 -22.27 -12.98
N LYS A 625 18.53 -23.61 -12.91
CA LYS A 625 19.23 -24.48 -13.87
C LYS A 625 18.23 -25.26 -14.71
N PRO A 626 18.53 -25.49 -16.00
CA PRO A 626 17.76 -26.41 -16.83
C PRO A 626 17.77 -27.83 -16.25
N LEU A 627 16.66 -28.53 -16.38
CA LEU A 627 16.52 -29.93 -15.99
C LEU A 627 17.20 -30.83 -17.03
N THR A 628 18.03 -31.76 -16.55
CA THR A 628 18.73 -32.75 -17.38
C THR A 628 18.45 -34.19 -16.93
N ASP A 629 17.59 -34.36 -15.93
CA ASP A 629 17.29 -35.60 -15.24
C ASP A 629 15.84 -36.05 -15.45
N VAL A 630 15.23 -35.64 -16.57
CA VAL A 630 13.82 -35.96 -16.85
C VAL A 630 13.69 -37.35 -17.48
N VAL A 631 12.92 -38.23 -16.83
CA VAL A 631 12.55 -39.58 -17.29
C VAL A 631 11.03 -39.74 -17.16
N ASP A 632 10.38 -40.17 -18.25
CA ASP A 632 8.92 -40.38 -18.31
C ASP A 632 8.07 -39.18 -17.85
N GLY A 633 8.59 -37.95 -18.04
CA GLY A 633 7.92 -36.72 -17.65
C GLY A 633 8.09 -36.30 -16.18
N TYR A 634 9.00 -36.96 -15.46
CA TYR A 634 9.35 -36.69 -14.06
C TYR A 634 10.84 -36.37 -13.91
N SER A 635 11.18 -35.48 -12.98
CA SER A 635 12.56 -35.10 -12.64
C SER A 635 12.83 -35.42 -11.18
N SER A 636 14.01 -35.94 -10.85
CA SER A 636 14.42 -36.11 -9.45
C SER A 636 14.66 -34.78 -8.74
N THR A 637 15.02 -33.74 -9.50
CA THR A 637 15.23 -32.37 -9.01
C THR A 637 13.92 -31.69 -8.60
N LEU A 638 12.84 -31.90 -9.38
CA LEU A 638 11.49 -31.37 -9.10
C LEU A 638 10.45 -32.50 -9.09
N PRO A 639 10.48 -33.39 -8.09
CA PRO A 639 9.70 -34.65 -8.10
C PRO A 639 8.19 -34.45 -7.94
N HIS A 640 7.76 -33.28 -7.48
CA HIS A 640 6.35 -32.91 -7.32
C HIS A 640 5.68 -32.42 -8.61
N LEU A 641 6.42 -32.26 -9.71
CA LEU A 641 5.90 -31.85 -11.01
C LEU A 641 5.74 -33.04 -11.97
N LYS A 642 4.87 -32.85 -12.98
CA LYS A 642 4.55 -33.85 -14.01
C LYS A 642 4.59 -33.21 -15.40
N GLY A 643 4.79 -34.04 -16.43
CA GLY A 643 4.78 -33.58 -17.83
C GLY A 643 6.00 -32.73 -18.20
N LEU A 644 7.13 -32.99 -17.54
CA LEU A 644 8.42 -32.32 -17.77
C LEU A 644 9.13 -32.87 -19.02
N GLN A 645 10.12 -32.14 -19.52
CA GLN A 645 11.04 -32.56 -20.57
C GLN A 645 12.46 -32.04 -20.29
N ASN A 646 13.49 -32.74 -20.77
CA ASN A 646 14.87 -32.26 -20.65
C ASN A 646 15.01 -30.90 -21.35
N GLY A 647 15.71 -29.97 -20.69
CA GLY A 647 15.81 -28.57 -21.10
C GLY A 647 14.75 -27.65 -20.50
N ASP A 648 13.72 -28.17 -19.82
CA ASP A 648 12.82 -27.34 -19.04
C ASP A 648 13.59 -26.58 -17.96
N ILE A 649 13.24 -25.31 -17.75
CA ILE A 649 13.78 -24.50 -16.68
C ILE A 649 12.63 -23.86 -15.91
N ALA A 650 12.67 -23.96 -14.58
CA ALA A 650 11.61 -23.45 -13.73
C ALA A 650 11.87 -22.01 -13.24
N THR A 651 12.88 -21.31 -13.78
CA THR A 651 13.19 -19.93 -13.40
C THR A 651 12.07 -18.98 -13.82
N SER A 652 11.75 -17.98 -12.98
CA SER A 652 10.92 -16.87 -13.43
C SER A 652 11.78 -15.80 -14.08
N ALA A 653 11.48 -15.49 -15.36
CA ALA A 653 12.19 -14.48 -16.15
C ALA A 653 12.06 -13.08 -15.53
N ILE A 654 10.88 -12.77 -14.97
CA ILE A 654 10.63 -11.55 -14.21
C ILE A 654 10.75 -11.85 -12.72
N LYS A 655 11.52 -11.04 -12.00
CA LYS A 655 11.67 -11.14 -10.55
C LYS A 655 11.21 -9.87 -9.87
N GLN A 656 10.33 -10.01 -8.90
CA GLN A 656 9.65 -8.87 -8.29
C GLN A 656 10.40 -8.36 -7.06
N VAL A 657 10.54 -7.04 -6.98
CA VAL A 657 11.01 -6.29 -5.81
C VAL A 657 9.81 -5.54 -5.24
N ALA A 658 9.31 -6.00 -4.10
CA ALA A 658 8.16 -5.43 -3.39
C ALA A 658 8.55 -4.92 -2.00
N SER A 659 7.68 -4.16 -1.33
CA SER A 659 7.95 -3.49 -0.03
C SER A 659 8.46 -4.41 1.09
N GLY A 660 8.10 -5.69 1.10
CA GLY A 660 8.61 -6.65 2.09
C GLY A 660 10.06 -7.10 1.86
N ARG A 661 10.62 -6.89 0.65
CA ARG A 661 11.93 -7.40 0.19
C ARG A 661 12.15 -8.90 0.45
N PHE A 662 11.07 -9.67 0.51
CA PHE A 662 11.15 -11.10 0.78
C PHE A 662 11.86 -11.83 -0.35
N GLY A 663 12.91 -12.57 -0.01
CA GLY A 663 13.72 -13.34 -0.95
C GLY A 663 14.45 -12.50 -2.00
N VAL A 664 14.58 -11.18 -1.78
CA VAL A 664 15.37 -10.29 -2.63
C VAL A 664 16.82 -10.35 -2.17
N THR A 665 17.64 -11.13 -2.87
CA THR A 665 19.08 -11.26 -2.65
C THR A 665 19.87 -10.87 -3.91
N PRO A 666 21.19 -10.62 -3.83
CA PRO A 666 22.01 -10.34 -5.01
C PRO A 666 21.87 -11.42 -6.07
N THR A 667 21.95 -12.70 -5.70
CA THR A 667 21.82 -13.83 -6.63
C THR A 667 20.41 -13.93 -7.22
N PHE A 668 19.37 -13.61 -6.46
CA PHE A 668 18.02 -13.49 -7.00
C PHE A 668 18.00 -12.42 -8.11
N LEU A 669 18.50 -11.21 -7.85
CA LEU A 669 18.45 -10.09 -8.77
C LEU A 669 19.23 -10.32 -10.08
N VAL A 670 20.42 -10.94 -10.01
CA VAL A 670 21.27 -11.20 -11.20
C VAL A 670 20.83 -12.38 -12.06
N ASN A 671 19.84 -13.16 -11.60
CA ASN A 671 19.24 -14.27 -12.35
C ASN A 671 17.88 -13.91 -12.96
N ALA A 672 17.60 -12.62 -13.11
CA ALA A 672 16.42 -12.09 -13.77
C ALA A 672 16.74 -11.57 -15.18
N ASP A 673 15.81 -11.75 -16.10
CA ASP A 673 15.80 -11.03 -17.39
C ASP A 673 15.11 -9.67 -17.23
N GLN A 674 14.18 -9.57 -16.27
CA GLN A 674 13.50 -8.33 -15.90
C GLN A 674 13.29 -8.25 -14.39
N LEU A 675 13.40 -7.04 -13.84
CA LEU A 675 13.18 -6.75 -12.44
C LEU A 675 11.93 -5.87 -12.29
N GLU A 676 10.92 -6.34 -11.57
CA GLU A 676 9.66 -5.61 -11.41
C GLU A 676 9.56 -4.93 -10.05
N ILE A 677 9.58 -3.60 -10.04
CA ILE A 677 9.23 -2.79 -8.86
C ILE A 677 7.70 -2.80 -8.73
N LYS A 678 7.21 -3.46 -7.68
CA LYS A 678 5.77 -3.56 -7.41
C LYS A 678 5.31 -2.42 -6.51
N ILE A 679 4.84 -1.33 -7.11
CA ILE A 679 4.22 -0.23 -6.35
C ILE A 679 2.85 -0.64 -5.82
N ALA A 680 2.01 -1.25 -6.67
CA ALA A 680 0.65 -1.63 -6.28
C ALA A 680 0.14 -2.87 -7.04
N GLN A 681 -1.03 -3.38 -6.63
CA GLN A 681 -1.78 -4.41 -7.34
C GLN A 681 -3.29 -4.13 -7.30
N GLY A 682 -4.02 -4.48 -8.35
CA GLY A 682 -5.44 -4.10 -8.54
C GLY A 682 -6.38 -4.47 -7.39
N ALA A 683 -6.19 -5.64 -6.77
CA ALA A 683 -7.06 -6.10 -5.67
C ALA A 683 -6.85 -5.40 -4.31
N LYS A 684 -5.79 -4.59 -4.16
CA LYS A 684 -5.47 -3.84 -2.94
C LYS A 684 -4.42 -2.76 -3.18
N PRO A 685 -4.71 -1.76 -4.02
CA PRO A 685 -3.81 -0.66 -4.21
C PRO A 685 -3.74 0.21 -2.94
N GLY A 686 -2.59 0.84 -2.70
CA GLY A 686 -2.29 1.58 -1.47
C GLY A 686 -2.06 0.71 -0.23
N GLU A 687 -1.91 -0.61 -0.39
CA GLU A 687 -1.67 -1.57 0.71
C GLU A 687 -0.56 -2.57 0.37
N GLY A 688 0.01 -3.21 1.41
CA GLY A 688 1.05 -4.21 1.27
C GLY A 688 0.57 -5.63 0.93
N GLY A 689 1.52 -6.47 0.51
CA GLY A 689 1.35 -7.91 0.40
C GLY A 689 0.84 -8.56 1.70
N GLN A 690 0.03 -9.61 1.59
CA GLN A 690 -0.53 -10.31 2.76
C GLN A 690 -0.41 -11.82 2.57
N LEU A 691 0.28 -12.48 3.50
CA LEU A 691 0.35 -13.92 3.59
C LEU A 691 -0.07 -14.38 5.01
N PRO A 692 -1.22 -15.07 5.15
CA PRO A 692 -1.65 -15.58 6.44
C PRO A 692 -0.61 -16.52 7.07
N GLY A 693 -0.40 -16.42 8.39
CA GLY A 693 0.64 -17.18 9.11
C GLY A 693 0.56 -18.69 8.92
N LYS A 694 -0.65 -19.25 8.82
CA LYS A 694 -0.88 -20.67 8.49
C LYS A 694 -0.34 -21.13 7.12
N LYS A 695 0.01 -20.19 6.23
CA LYS A 695 0.66 -20.46 4.93
C LYS A 695 2.18 -20.20 4.98
N VAL A 696 2.70 -19.67 6.08
CA VAL A 696 4.13 -19.48 6.29
C VAL A 696 4.69 -20.78 6.86
N SER A 697 4.79 -21.78 6.00
CA SER A 697 5.46 -23.05 6.32
C SER A 697 6.96 -22.84 6.54
N ALA A 698 7.67 -23.82 7.08
CA ALA A 698 9.12 -23.76 7.22
C ALA A 698 9.84 -23.45 5.89
N TYR A 699 9.35 -24.04 4.78
CA TYR A 699 9.85 -23.76 3.44
C TYR A 699 9.70 -22.28 3.04
N ILE A 700 8.51 -21.71 3.25
CA ILE A 700 8.23 -20.30 2.93
C ILE A 700 9.02 -19.37 3.86
N ALA A 701 9.08 -19.68 5.15
CA ALA A 701 9.82 -18.91 6.12
C ALA A 701 11.32 -18.82 5.77
N ARG A 702 11.92 -19.95 5.36
CA ARG A 702 13.31 -19.99 4.89
C ARG A 702 13.52 -19.11 3.66
N LEU A 703 12.69 -19.23 2.63
CA LEU A 703 12.82 -18.42 1.41
C LEU A 703 12.71 -16.92 1.66
N ARG A 704 11.94 -16.54 2.68
CA ARG A 704 11.64 -15.15 3.01
C ARG A 704 12.50 -14.59 4.14
N ASN A 705 13.40 -15.39 4.72
CA ASN A 705 14.14 -15.06 5.94
C ASN A 705 13.21 -14.53 7.05
N SER A 706 12.13 -15.27 7.28
CA SER A 706 11.08 -14.95 8.26
C SER A 706 10.84 -16.11 9.22
N LYS A 707 9.88 -15.95 10.15
CA LYS A 707 9.57 -16.96 11.16
C LYS A 707 8.37 -17.84 10.74
N PRO A 708 8.45 -19.18 10.87
CA PRO A 708 7.32 -20.08 10.57
C PRO A 708 6.07 -19.72 11.38
N GLY A 709 4.89 -19.85 10.76
CA GLY A 709 3.60 -19.59 11.42
C GLY A 709 3.23 -18.11 11.66
N VAL A 710 4.19 -17.20 11.54
CA VAL A 710 3.98 -15.75 11.72
C VAL A 710 3.35 -15.14 10.46
N PRO A 711 2.24 -14.37 10.56
CA PRO A 711 1.65 -13.71 9.40
C PRO A 711 2.58 -12.63 8.83
N LEU A 712 2.70 -12.59 7.51
CA LEU A 712 3.50 -11.58 6.80
C LEU A 712 2.56 -10.56 6.18
N ILE A 713 2.42 -9.40 6.82
CA ILE A 713 1.82 -8.20 6.25
C ILE A 713 2.99 -7.30 5.87
N SER A 714 3.16 -7.05 4.57
CA SER A 714 4.22 -6.17 4.10
C SER A 714 3.86 -4.72 4.40
N PRO A 715 4.86 -3.82 4.55
CA PRO A 715 4.58 -2.39 4.60
C PRO A 715 3.78 -1.96 3.36
N PRO A 716 2.81 -1.03 3.47
CA PRO A 716 2.16 -0.46 2.30
C PRO A 716 3.13 0.25 1.35
N PRO A 717 4.03 1.13 1.81
CA PRO A 717 5.01 1.74 0.93
C PRO A 717 6.27 0.90 0.79
N HIS A 718 7.00 1.15 -0.29
CA HIS A 718 8.43 0.91 -0.32
C HIS A 718 9.11 1.98 0.54
N HIS A 719 9.87 1.60 1.58
CA HIS A 719 10.54 2.57 2.46
C HIS A 719 11.74 3.29 1.80
N ASP A 720 12.04 2.92 0.56
CA ASP A 720 13.00 3.57 -0.34
C ASP A 720 12.33 4.23 -1.56
N ILE A 721 11.01 4.45 -1.52
CA ILE A 721 10.25 5.19 -2.54
C ILE A 721 9.21 6.09 -1.87
N TYR A 722 9.60 7.33 -1.56
CA TYR A 722 8.70 8.36 -1.02
C TYR A 722 8.39 9.48 -2.01
N SER A 723 8.97 9.40 -3.20
CA SER A 723 8.83 10.37 -4.28
C SER A 723 9.29 9.76 -5.61
N ILE A 724 9.14 10.52 -6.70
CA ILE A 724 9.58 10.06 -8.03
C ILE A 724 11.10 9.91 -8.14
N GLU A 725 11.86 10.78 -7.49
CA GLU A 725 13.33 10.71 -7.45
C GLU A 725 13.82 9.48 -6.66
N ASP A 726 13.10 9.06 -5.62
CA ASP A 726 13.43 7.85 -4.88
C ASP A 726 13.12 6.58 -5.71
N LEU A 727 12.02 6.59 -6.50
CA LEU A 727 11.78 5.53 -7.48
C LEU A 727 12.91 5.45 -8.50
N ALA A 728 13.35 6.60 -9.04
CA ALA A 728 14.46 6.66 -9.97
C ALA A 728 15.76 6.11 -9.33
N GLN A 729 15.97 6.34 -8.03
CA GLN A 729 17.08 5.74 -7.29
C GLN A 729 16.97 4.22 -7.20
N LEU A 730 15.79 3.65 -6.91
CA LEU A 730 15.63 2.19 -6.91
C LEU A 730 15.82 1.60 -8.34
N ILE A 731 15.31 2.26 -9.39
CA ILE A 731 15.57 1.84 -10.78
C ILE A 731 17.07 1.83 -11.05
N TYR A 732 17.77 2.89 -10.63
CA TYR A 732 19.23 3.00 -10.72
C TYR A 732 19.93 1.86 -9.99
N ASP A 733 19.54 1.54 -8.76
CA ASP A 733 20.11 0.44 -7.96
C ASP A 733 19.92 -0.92 -8.64
N LEU A 734 18.77 -1.17 -9.26
CA LEU A 734 18.47 -2.43 -9.95
C LEU A 734 19.26 -2.58 -11.25
N HIS A 735 19.40 -1.51 -12.04
CA HIS A 735 20.32 -1.50 -13.18
C HIS A 735 21.78 -1.60 -12.76
N GLN A 736 22.13 -1.12 -11.57
CA GLN A 736 23.49 -1.19 -11.05
C GLN A 736 23.89 -2.64 -10.78
N ILE A 737 23.05 -3.41 -10.08
CA ILE A 737 23.35 -4.82 -9.78
C ILE A 737 23.18 -5.74 -10.99
N ASN A 738 22.19 -5.48 -11.85
CA ASN A 738 21.96 -6.26 -13.06
C ASN A 738 21.76 -5.36 -14.29
N PRO A 739 22.86 -4.93 -14.94
CA PRO A 739 22.79 -4.02 -16.09
C PRO A 739 22.17 -4.66 -17.34
N LYS A 740 21.87 -5.97 -17.31
CA LYS A 740 21.23 -6.70 -18.40
C LYS A 740 19.73 -6.91 -18.21
N ALA A 741 19.18 -6.58 -17.04
CA ALA A 741 17.76 -6.73 -16.78
C ALA A 741 17.01 -5.44 -17.05
N LYS A 742 15.89 -5.54 -17.79
CA LYS A 742 14.94 -4.43 -17.90
C LYS A 742 14.20 -4.22 -16.58
N VAL A 743 14.02 -2.98 -16.16
CA VAL A 743 13.26 -2.64 -14.95
C VAL A 743 11.83 -2.27 -15.32
N SER A 744 10.87 -3.02 -14.78
CA SER A 744 9.45 -2.71 -14.89
C SER A 744 8.90 -2.06 -13.62
N VAL A 745 7.96 -1.13 -13.77
CA VAL A 745 7.22 -0.54 -12.64
C VAL A 745 5.76 -0.91 -12.77
N LYS A 746 5.23 -1.64 -11.78
CA LYS A 746 3.83 -2.08 -11.74
C LYS A 746 2.96 -1.09 -10.99
N LEU A 747 2.09 -0.42 -11.74
CA LEU A 747 1.10 0.56 -11.31
C LEU A 747 -0.32 -0.01 -11.41
N VAL A 748 -1.29 0.67 -10.78
CA VAL A 748 -2.71 0.29 -10.84
C VAL A 748 -3.51 1.44 -11.41
N ALA A 749 -4.43 1.14 -12.33
CA ALA A 749 -5.26 2.12 -13.00
C ALA A 749 -6.08 2.96 -12.00
N GLU A 750 -5.98 4.28 -12.13
CA GLU A 750 -6.80 5.33 -11.53
C GLU A 750 -6.53 6.63 -12.28
N ALA A 751 -7.38 7.64 -12.14
CA ALA A 751 -7.18 8.95 -12.71
C ALA A 751 -5.88 9.60 -12.22
N GLY A 752 -5.07 10.08 -13.17
CA GLY A 752 -3.77 10.70 -12.93
C GLY A 752 -2.58 9.78 -13.20
N ILE A 753 -2.82 8.49 -13.47
CA ILE A 753 -1.76 7.52 -13.77
C ILE A 753 -0.89 7.89 -14.98
N GLY A 754 -1.42 8.61 -15.98
CA GLY A 754 -0.62 9.06 -17.12
C GLY A 754 0.48 10.04 -16.73
N THR A 755 0.21 10.88 -15.72
CA THR A 755 1.20 11.79 -15.14
C THR A 755 2.28 11.01 -14.39
N VAL A 756 1.86 10.03 -13.58
CA VAL A 756 2.78 9.14 -12.87
C VAL A 756 3.66 8.37 -13.85
N ALA A 757 3.08 7.79 -14.90
CA ALA A 757 3.79 7.05 -15.94
C ALA A 757 4.83 7.90 -16.67
N SER A 758 4.54 9.19 -16.89
CA SER A 758 5.52 10.14 -17.46
C SER A 758 6.71 10.34 -16.53
N GLY A 759 6.46 10.45 -15.21
CA GLY A 759 7.52 10.44 -14.19
C GLY A 759 8.35 9.16 -14.23
N VAL A 760 7.68 8.00 -14.26
CA VAL A 760 8.33 6.67 -14.29
C VAL A 760 9.23 6.51 -15.52
N ALA A 761 8.76 6.91 -16.71
CA ALA A 761 9.57 6.88 -17.93
C ALA A 761 10.79 7.81 -17.86
N LYS A 762 10.65 8.98 -17.20
CA LYS A 762 11.78 9.89 -16.93
C LYS A 762 12.72 9.37 -15.84
N GLY A 763 12.22 8.54 -14.93
CA GLY A 763 12.98 7.80 -13.92
C GLY A 763 13.78 6.61 -14.46
N ASN A 764 13.84 6.46 -15.79
CA ASN A 764 14.64 5.46 -16.51
C ASN A 764 14.10 4.02 -16.49
N ALA A 765 12.81 3.81 -16.18
CA ALA A 765 12.20 2.49 -16.31
C ALA A 765 12.12 2.05 -17.79
N ASP A 766 12.27 0.77 -18.07
CA ASP A 766 12.11 0.21 -19.43
C ASP A 766 10.65 -0.20 -19.73
N ILE A 767 9.90 -0.55 -18.68
CA ILE A 767 8.56 -1.12 -18.80
C ILE A 767 7.63 -0.48 -17.77
N ILE A 768 6.43 -0.12 -18.19
CA ILE A 768 5.36 0.32 -17.28
C ILE A 768 4.24 -0.70 -17.39
N GLN A 769 3.91 -1.36 -16.28
CA GLN A 769 2.76 -2.25 -16.20
C GLN A 769 1.56 -1.52 -15.59
N ILE A 770 0.43 -1.51 -16.30
CA ILE A 770 -0.86 -0.99 -15.82
C ILE A 770 -1.75 -2.17 -15.42
N SER A 771 -2.12 -2.25 -14.15
CA SER A 771 -3.01 -3.28 -13.63
C SER A 771 -4.43 -2.76 -13.39
N GLY A 772 -5.44 -3.49 -13.87
CA GLY A 772 -6.85 -3.20 -13.59
C GLY A 772 -7.29 -3.63 -12.19
N HIS A 773 -8.36 -3.00 -11.67
CA HIS A 773 -8.98 -3.32 -10.38
C HIS A 773 -9.44 -4.79 -10.26
N ASP A 774 -9.74 -5.43 -11.39
CA ASP A 774 -10.18 -6.82 -11.50
C ASP A 774 -9.04 -7.85 -11.40
N GLY A 775 -7.80 -7.41 -11.15
CA GLY A 775 -6.65 -8.28 -10.89
C GLY A 775 -6.83 -9.18 -9.66
N GLY A 776 -6.34 -10.42 -9.74
CA GLY A 776 -6.47 -11.41 -8.65
C GLY A 776 -5.56 -11.19 -7.43
N THR A 777 -5.91 -11.83 -6.31
CA THR A 777 -5.07 -11.87 -5.09
C THR A 777 -5.22 -13.17 -4.30
N GLY A 778 -4.16 -13.58 -3.58
CA GLY A 778 -4.22 -14.69 -2.63
C GLY A 778 -4.91 -14.33 -1.31
N ALA A 779 -4.81 -13.07 -0.88
CA ALA A 779 -5.44 -12.52 0.32
C ALA A 779 -5.52 -10.98 0.26
N SER A 780 -6.70 -10.43 0.50
CA SER A 780 -6.95 -8.98 0.56
C SER A 780 -8.24 -8.69 1.34
N PRO A 781 -8.38 -7.53 2.02
CA PRO A 781 -9.66 -7.10 2.55
C PRO A 781 -10.73 -7.00 1.45
N VAL A 782 -11.97 -7.42 1.75
CA VAL A 782 -13.08 -7.35 0.78
C VAL A 782 -13.29 -5.93 0.27
N SER A 783 -13.19 -4.95 1.17
CA SER A 783 -13.38 -3.53 0.82
C SER A 783 -12.41 -3.06 -0.27
N SER A 784 -11.18 -3.56 -0.27
CA SER A 784 -10.16 -3.16 -1.24
C SER A 784 -10.36 -3.86 -2.59
N ILE A 785 -10.75 -5.16 -2.58
CA ILE A 785 -11.12 -5.88 -3.80
C ILE A 785 -12.26 -5.14 -4.51
N LYS A 786 -13.29 -4.74 -3.76
CA LYS A 786 -14.52 -4.18 -4.33
C LYS A 786 -14.48 -2.68 -4.61
N HIS A 787 -13.64 -1.91 -3.93
CA HIS A 787 -13.78 -0.46 -3.93
C HIS A 787 -12.48 0.33 -4.15
N ALA A 788 -11.38 -0.27 -4.58
CA ALA A 788 -10.14 0.45 -4.84
C ALA A 788 -9.54 0.09 -6.21
N GLY A 789 -9.06 1.09 -6.95
CA GLY A 789 -8.59 0.93 -8.33
C GLY A 789 -9.70 1.05 -9.38
N GLY A 790 -9.26 1.31 -10.61
CA GLY A 790 -10.10 1.52 -11.78
C GLY A 790 -9.95 0.44 -12.88
N PRO A 791 -10.79 0.49 -13.93
CA PRO A 791 -10.66 -0.32 -15.12
C PRO A 791 -9.32 -0.06 -15.83
N TRP A 792 -8.65 -1.12 -16.30
CA TRP A 792 -7.39 -0.95 -17.02
C TRP A 792 -7.59 -0.26 -18.35
N GLU A 793 -8.78 -0.35 -18.97
CA GLU A 793 -9.10 0.33 -20.24
C GLU A 793 -8.87 1.85 -20.13
N LEU A 794 -9.27 2.45 -19.01
CA LEU A 794 -9.05 3.87 -18.74
C LEU A 794 -7.57 4.15 -18.44
N GLY A 795 -6.94 3.32 -17.60
CA GLY A 795 -5.55 3.53 -17.19
C GLY A 795 -4.53 3.37 -18.33
N ILE A 796 -4.70 2.37 -19.21
CA ILE A 796 -3.82 2.14 -20.35
C ILE A 796 -3.99 3.25 -21.40
N THR A 797 -5.24 3.68 -21.63
CA THR A 797 -5.56 4.79 -22.54
C THR A 797 -4.93 6.08 -22.04
N GLU A 798 -5.12 6.44 -20.77
CA GLU A 798 -4.52 7.65 -20.18
C GLU A 798 -2.99 7.62 -20.26
N THR A 799 -2.39 6.47 -19.93
CA THR A 799 -0.94 6.27 -19.96
C THR A 799 -0.39 6.41 -21.39
N HIS A 800 -0.99 5.71 -22.35
CA HIS A 800 -0.58 5.76 -23.74
C HIS A 800 -0.65 7.19 -24.28
N GLN A 801 -1.80 7.85 -24.09
CA GLN A 801 -2.03 9.19 -24.60
C GLN A 801 -1.08 10.22 -23.99
N THR A 802 -0.87 10.16 -22.68
CA THR A 802 0.00 11.09 -21.97
C THR A 802 1.46 10.91 -22.41
N LEU A 803 1.94 9.66 -22.54
CA LEU A 803 3.30 9.40 -22.99
C LEU A 803 3.56 9.83 -24.44
N ILE A 804 2.58 9.66 -25.34
CA ILE A 804 2.66 10.18 -26.71
C ILE A 804 2.78 11.70 -26.69
N THR A 805 1.88 12.37 -25.97
CA THR A 805 1.83 13.83 -25.89
C THR A 805 3.12 14.43 -25.33
N ASN A 806 3.80 13.72 -24.42
CA ASN A 806 5.06 14.12 -23.83
C ASN A 806 6.31 13.65 -24.60
N GLY A 807 6.17 12.91 -25.70
CA GLY A 807 7.30 12.36 -26.46
C GLY A 807 8.12 11.32 -25.68
N LEU A 808 7.47 10.56 -24.81
CA LEU A 808 8.09 9.55 -23.93
C LEU A 808 7.69 8.11 -24.30
N ARG A 809 6.69 7.92 -25.17
CA ARG A 809 6.10 6.60 -25.46
C ARG A 809 7.10 5.58 -26.00
N GLU A 810 8.07 6.00 -26.79
CA GLU A 810 9.09 5.12 -27.37
C GLU A 810 10.13 4.64 -26.34
N ARG A 811 10.23 5.30 -25.18
CA ARG A 811 11.19 4.90 -24.13
C ARG A 811 10.76 3.66 -23.36
N VAL A 812 9.46 3.35 -23.35
CA VAL A 812 8.91 2.33 -22.47
C VAL A 812 8.01 1.34 -23.21
N ILE A 813 8.08 0.09 -22.78
CA ILE A 813 7.13 -0.95 -23.14
C ILE A 813 5.92 -0.81 -22.20
N LEU A 814 4.71 -0.72 -22.74
CA LEU A 814 3.49 -0.74 -21.96
C LEU A 814 2.96 -2.15 -21.81
N ARG A 815 2.92 -2.66 -20.58
CA ARG A 815 2.30 -3.95 -20.24
C ARG A 815 0.96 -3.70 -19.55
N VAL A 816 -0.01 -4.56 -19.76
CA VAL A 816 -1.32 -4.46 -19.08
C VAL A 816 -1.76 -5.82 -18.53
N ASP A 817 -2.40 -5.82 -17.36
CA ASP A 817 -3.08 -7.00 -16.81
C ASP A 817 -4.40 -6.60 -16.11
N GLY A 818 -5.23 -7.59 -15.77
CA GLY A 818 -6.54 -7.39 -15.15
C GLY A 818 -7.65 -8.08 -15.96
N GLY A 819 -8.16 -9.19 -15.44
CA GLY A 819 -9.31 -9.89 -16.04
C GLY A 819 -9.13 -10.50 -17.45
N PHE A 820 -7.93 -10.56 -18.01
CA PHE A 820 -7.66 -11.14 -19.34
C PHE A 820 -8.01 -12.63 -19.40
N LYS A 821 -8.76 -13.02 -20.43
CA LYS A 821 -9.32 -14.36 -20.66
C LYS A 821 -9.12 -14.90 -22.06
N SER A 822 -9.14 -14.05 -23.08
CA SER A 822 -9.11 -14.50 -24.48
C SER A 822 -8.25 -13.60 -25.38
N GLY A 823 -8.15 -13.98 -26.65
CA GLY A 823 -7.46 -13.18 -27.67
C GLY A 823 -8.14 -11.83 -27.92
N PHE A 824 -9.46 -11.73 -27.74
CA PHE A 824 -10.20 -10.47 -27.78
C PHE A 824 -9.67 -9.44 -26.77
N ASP A 825 -9.41 -9.84 -25.52
CA ASP A 825 -8.86 -8.93 -24.51
C ASP A 825 -7.48 -8.41 -24.94
N VAL A 826 -6.64 -9.28 -25.52
CA VAL A 826 -5.30 -8.94 -26.03
C VAL A 826 -5.40 -7.89 -27.13
N ILE A 827 -6.26 -8.10 -28.13
CA ILE A 827 -6.33 -7.18 -29.27
C ILE A 827 -7.04 -5.85 -28.92
N MET A 828 -7.99 -5.86 -27.96
CA MET A 828 -8.55 -4.63 -27.37
C MET A 828 -7.45 -3.80 -26.69
N ALA A 829 -6.66 -4.44 -25.84
CA ALA A 829 -5.55 -3.78 -25.16
C ALA A 829 -4.48 -3.29 -26.15
N ALA A 830 -4.20 -4.05 -27.20
CA ALA A 830 -3.31 -3.64 -28.28
C ALA A 830 -3.80 -2.34 -28.92
N ALA A 831 -5.06 -2.29 -29.35
CA ALA A 831 -5.67 -1.11 -29.95
C ALA A 831 -5.63 0.12 -29.03
N MET A 832 -5.74 -0.08 -27.70
CA MET A 832 -5.60 0.97 -26.70
C MET A 832 -4.13 1.35 -26.36
N GLY A 833 -3.16 0.64 -26.94
CA GLY A 833 -1.74 1.03 -26.93
C GLY A 833 -0.78 0.16 -26.12
N ALA A 834 -1.22 -1.01 -25.64
CA ALA A 834 -0.38 -1.97 -24.94
C ALA A 834 0.54 -2.78 -25.87
N ASP A 835 1.73 -3.13 -25.38
CA ASP A 835 2.76 -3.92 -26.06
C ASP A 835 2.81 -5.38 -25.60
N GLU A 836 2.49 -5.62 -24.31
CA GLU A 836 2.53 -6.92 -23.63
C GLU A 836 1.32 -7.13 -22.71
N TYR A 837 0.96 -8.40 -22.48
CA TYR A 837 -0.33 -8.78 -21.90
C TYR A 837 -0.16 -9.80 -20.77
N GLY A 838 -0.65 -9.46 -19.58
CA GLY A 838 -0.48 -10.23 -18.35
C GLY A 838 -1.69 -11.09 -17.97
N PHE A 839 -1.44 -12.35 -17.61
CA PHE A 839 -2.46 -13.32 -17.23
C PHE A 839 -2.15 -13.91 -15.85
N GLY A 840 -3.02 -13.67 -14.87
CA GLY A 840 -2.89 -14.22 -13.50
C GLY A 840 -3.88 -15.36 -13.26
N SER A 841 -5.13 -14.98 -12.96
CA SER A 841 -6.21 -15.93 -12.62
C SER A 841 -6.39 -17.03 -13.67
N LEU A 842 -6.31 -16.70 -14.97
CA LEU A 842 -6.53 -17.68 -16.03
C LEU A 842 -5.35 -18.64 -16.20
N ALA A 843 -4.12 -18.19 -15.92
CA ALA A 843 -2.97 -19.10 -15.83
C ALA A 843 -3.16 -20.10 -14.67
N MET A 844 -3.71 -19.66 -13.53
CA MET A 844 -4.07 -20.56 -12.43
C MET A 844 -5.23 -21.49 -12.77
N ILE A 845 -6.24 -21.02 -13.51
CA ILE A 845 -7.37 -21.86 -13.94
C ILE A 845 -6.87 -22.90 -14.93
N ALA A 846 -6.14 -22.53 -15.98
CA ALA A 846 -5.58 -23.47 -16.95
C ALA A 846 -4.73 -24.57 -16.29
N THR A 847 -4.03 -24.25 -15.19
CA THR A 847 -3.22 -25.21 -14.41
C THR A 847 -4.00 -25.95 -13.31
N GLY A 848 -5.29 -25.68 -13.10
CA GLY A 848 -6.16 -26.51 -12.27
C GLY A 848 -7.07 -25.79 -11.26
N CYS A 849 -7.03 -24.47 -11.14
CA CYS A 849 -7.92 -23.72 -10.23
C CYS A 849 -9.40 -23.93 -10.62
N VAL A 850 -10.26 -24.08 -9.61
CA VAL A 850 -11.72 -24.29 -9.76
C VAL A 850 -12.54 -23.12 -9.20
N MET A 851 -11.92 -21.96 -8.97
CA MET A 851 -12.57 -20.74 -8.46
C MET A 851 -13.32 -20.92 -7.13
N ALA A 852 -12.77 -21.72 -6.21
CA ALA A 852 -13.37 -21.94 -4.89
C ALA A 852 -13.33 -20.69 -3.96
N ARG A 853 -12.52 -19.67 -4.27
CA ARG A 853 -12.36 -18.40 -3.52
C ARG A 853 -12.04 -18.57 -2.03
N ILE A 854 -11.18 -19.53 -1.72
CA ILE A 854 -10.69 -19.81 -0.35
C ILE A 854 -9.15 -19.80 -0.26
N CYS A 855 -8.48 -19.07 -1.15
CA CYS A 855 -7.01 -19.01 -1.27
C CYS A 855 -6.32 -18.56 0.03
N HIS A 856 -6.93 -17.60 0.73
CA HIS A 856 -6.46 -17.06 2.03
C HIS A 856 -6.63 -18.06 3.18
N THR A 857 -7.43 -19.12 3.00
CA THR A 857 -7.74 -20.07 4.07
C THR A 857 -6.73 -21.21 4.22
N ASN A 858 -5.82 -21.37 3.26
CA ASN A 858 -4.93 -22.54 3.12
C ASN A 858 -5.65 -23.87 2.83
N ASN A 859 -6.94 -23.83 2.43
CA ASN A 859 -7.75 -25.03 2.21
C ASN A 859 -8.13 -25.24 0.73
N CYS A 860 -7.25 -24.85 -0.21
CA CYS A 860 -7.52 -25.02 -1.63
C CYS A 860 -7.77 -26.51 -1.97
N PRO A 861 -8.93 -26.88 -2.56
CA PRO A 861 -9.31 -28.28 -2.72
C PRO A 861 -8.47 -29.03 -3.77
N VAL A 862 -7.78 -28.28 -4.63
CA VAL A 862 -7.04 -28.76 -5.81
C VAL A 862 -5.54 -28.46 -5.72
N GLY A 863 -5.01 -28.12 -4.54
CA GLY A 863 -3.57 -27.95 -4.34
C GLY A 863 -2.93 -26.71 -4.98
N VAL A 864 -3.71 -25.80 -5.57
CA VAL A 864 -3.20 -24.59 -6.24
C VAL A 864 -2.78 -23.49 -5.27
N ALA A 865 -3.65 -23.11 -4.34
CA ALA A 865 -3.42 -21.99 -3.42
C ALA A 865 -3.28 -22.45 -1.96
N SER A 866 -2.47 -23.48 -1.72
CA SER A 866 -2.26 -24.10 -0.41
C SER A 866 -0.79 -24.44 -0.19
N GLN A 867 -0.35 -24.38 1.08
CA GLN A 867 0.94 -24.89 1.54
C GLN A 867 0.83 -26.22 2.28
N ARG A 868 -0.40 -26.73 2.51
CA ARG A 868 -0.66 -28.05 3.10
C ARG A 868 -0.30 -29.15 2.10
N GLU A 869 0.59 -30.05 2.49
CA GLU A 869 1.17 -31.07 1.62
C GLU A 869 0.11 -32.04 1.08
N GLU A 870 -0.82 -32.46 1.93
CA GLU A 870 -1.93 -33.35 1.57
C GLU A 870 -2.93 -32.72 0.58
N LEU A 871 -2.98 -31.38 0.53
CA LEU A 871 -3.75 -30.66 -0.49
C LEU A 871 -2.92 -30.41 -1.75
N ARG A 872 -1.63 -30.09 -1.61
CA ARG A 872 -0.69 -29.93 -2.74
C ARG A 872 -0.54 -31.21 -3.56
N ALA A 873 -0.58 -32.37 -2.92
CA ALA A 873 -0.59 -33.69 -3.60
C ALA A 873 -1.77 -33.86 -4.58
N ARG A 874 -2.82 -33.04 -4.48
CA ARG A 874 -3.99 -33.04 -5.38
C ARG A 874 -3.81 -32.13 -6.60
N PHE A 875 -2.68 -31.43 -6.73
CA PHE A 875 -2.42 -30.53 -7.85
C PHE A 875 -2.49 -31.29 -9.19
N PRO A 876 -3.41 -30.93 -10.10
CA PRO A 876 -3.65 -31.71 -11.31
C PRO A 876 -2.87 -31.20 -12.53
N GLY A 877 -2.30 -29.99 -12.47
CA GLY A 877 -1.78 -29.29 -13.65
C GLY A 877 -0.45 -29.83 -14.16
N VAL A 878 -0.25 -29.71 -15.47
CA VAL A 878 1.05 -29.88 -16.14
C VAL A 878 1.41 -28.62 -16.92
N PRO A 879 2.71 -28.31 -17.14
CA PRO A 879 3.10 -27.13 -17.92
C PRO A 879 2.46 -27.06 -19.31
N GLY A 880 2.26 -28.23 -19.94
CA GLY A 880 1.62 -28.36 -21.26
C GLY A 880 0.21 -27.77 -21.34
N ASP A 881 -0.59 -27.83 -20.27
CA ASP A 881 -1.96 -27.31 -20.29
C ASP A 881 -1.97 -25.78 -20.49
N LEU A 882 -1.05 -25.09 -19.81
CA LEU A 882 -0.90 -23.64 -19.94
C LEU A 882 -0.30 -23.24 -21.28
N VAL A 883 0.63 -24.04 -21.82
CA VAL A 883 1.15 -23.87 -23.18
C VAL A 883 0.03 -23.92 -24.21
N ASN A 884 -0.88 -24.92 -24.11
CA ASN A 884 -2.02 -25.03 -25.01
C ASN A 884 -2.93 -23.80 -24.92
N PHE A 885 -3.25 -23.34 -23.70
CA PHE A 885 -4.07 -22.14 -23.49
C PHE A 885 -3.52 -20.92 -24.23
N PHE A 886 -2.23 -20.63 -24.06
CA PHE A 886 -1.63 -19.46 -24.69
C PHE A 886 -1.55 -19.56 -26.21
N PHE A 887 -1.35 -20.76 -26.77
CA PHE A 887 -1.46 -20.94 -28.21
C PHE A 887 -2.87 -20.71 -28.72
N TYR A 888 -3.91 -21.16 -28.00
CA TYR A 888 -5.28 -20.87 -28.39
C TYR A 888 -5.60 -19.37 -28.35
N VAL A 889 -5.16 -18.66 -27.31
CA VAL A 889 -5.30 -17.20 -27.22
C VAL A 889 -4.58 -16.51 -28.39
N ALA A 890 -3.36 -16.95 -28.72
CA ALA A 890 -2.61 -16.40 -29.84
C ALA A 890 -3.26 -16.69 -31.19
N GLU A 891 -3.83 -17.88 -31.41
CA GLU A 891 -4.59 -18.19 -32.62
C GLU A 891 -5.88 -17.36 -32.74
N GLU A 892 -6.55 -17.05 -31.63
CA GLU A 892 -7.67 -16.10 -31.61
C GLU A 892 -7.24 -14.69 -32.02
N VAL A 893 -6.08 -14.22 -31.54
CA VAL A 893 -5.48 -12.94 -31.99
C VAL A 893 -5.21 -12.99 -33.50
N ARG A 894 -4.63 -14.08 -34.01
CA ARG A 894 -4.35 -14.24 -35.45
C ARG A 894 -5.62 -14.21 -36.28
N GLY A 895 -6.65 -14.95 -35.84
CA GLY A 895 -7.96 -14.96 -36.48
C GLY A 895 -8.59 -13.57 -36.53
N THR A 896 -8.48 -12.79 -35.45
CA THR A 896 -9.02 -11.43 -35.39
C THR A 896 -8.22 -10.47 -36.27
N LEU A 897 -6.88 -10.50 -36.24
CA LEU A 897 -6.05 -9.72 -37.17
C LEU A 897 -6.36 -10.01 -38.63
N ALA A 898 -6.55 -11.30 -38.96
CA ALA A 898 -6.95 -11.73 -40.30
C ALA A 898 -8.31 -11.15 -40.71
N GLN A 899 -9.30 -11.18 -39.82
CA GLN A 899 -10.61 -10.55 -40.05
C GLN A 899 -10.52 -9.04 -40.22
N LEU A 900 -9.62 -8.38 -39.48
CA LEU A 900 -9.38 -6.95 -39.61
C LEU A 900 -8.49 -6.59 -40.81
N GLY A 901 -7.89 -7.54 -41.51
CA GLY A 901 -7.03 -7.25 -42.67
C GLY A 901 -5.60 -6.80 -42.32
N TYR A 902 -5.09 -7.20 -41.15
CA TYR A 902 -3.75 -6.85 -40.65
C TYR A 902 -2.87 -8.11 -40.52
N GLU A 903 -1.58 -8.00 -40.87
CA GLU A 903 -0.66 -9.13 -40.87
C GLU A 903 0.09 -9.27 -39.54
N LYS A 904 0.23 -8.19 -38.77
CA LYS A 904 0.98 -8.18 -37.51
C LYS A 904 0.22 -7.47 -36.41
N LEU A 905 0.43 -7.91 -35.17
CA LEU A 905 -0.09 -7.22 -33.99
C LEU A 905 0.51 -5.81 -33.84
N ASP A 906 1.76 -5.61 -34.29
CA ASP A 906 2.40 -4.29 -34.38
C ASP A 906 1.56 -3.29 -35.19
N ASP A 907 0.79 -3.74 -36.18
CA ASP A 907 0.05 -2.85 -37.08
C ASP A 907 -1.22 -2.25 -36.43
N VAL A 908 -1.67 -2.82 -35.31
CA VAL A 908 -2.89 -2.41 -34.60
C VAL A 908 -2.62 -1.77 -33.25
N ILE A 909 -1.37 -1.77 -32.75
CA ILE A 909 -1.06 -1.20 -31.45
C ILE A 909 -1.27 0.32 -31.46
N GLY A 910 -2.12 0.82 -30.56
CA GLY A 910 -2.50 2.24 -30.45
C GLY A 910 -3.53 2.73 -31.48
N ARG A 911 -4.03 1.84 -32.36
CA ARG A 911 -5.05 2.17 -33.37
C ARG A 911 -6.45 2.21 -32.77
N THR A 912 -6.71 3.18 -31.89
CA THR A 912 -8.04 3.40 -31.30
C THR A 912 -9.11 3.76 -32.34
N ASP A 913 -8.70 4.22 -33.54
CA ASP A 913 -9.59 4.45 -34.68
C ASP A 913 -10.22 3.17 -35.26
N LEU A 914 -9.68 1.99 -34.92
CA LEU A 914 -10.30 0.70 -35.23
C LEU A 914 -11.41 0.32 -34.25
N LEU A 915 -11.62 1.10 -33.19
CA LEU A 915 -12.63 0.85 -32.17
C LEU A 915 -13.84 1.75 -32.39
N ARG A 916 -15.04 1.19 -32.18
CA ARG A 916 -16.27 1.98 -32.08
C ARG A 916 -17.18 1.45 -30.97
N PRO A 917 -18.06 2.29 -30.41
CA PRO A 917 -19.12 1.83 -29.54
C PRO A 917 -20.02 0.82 -30.25
N ARG A 918 -20.40 -0.24 -29.53
CA ARG A 918 -21.44 -1.18 -29.94
C ARG A 918 -22.82 -0.57 -29.72
N ASP A 919 -23.76 -0.96 -30.57
CA ASP A 919 -25.18 -0.63 -30.38
C ASP A 919 -25.80 -1.60 -29.35
N ILE A 920 -25.60 -1.28 -28.06
CA ILE A 920 -26.12 -2.06 -26.92
C ILE A 920 -26.89 -1.14 -25.99
N SER A 921 -28.11 -1.56 -25.65
CA SER A 921 -28.89 -0.92 -24.59
C SER A 921 -28.52 -1.52 -23.23
N LEU A 922 -27.91 -0.72 -22.35
CA LEU A 922 -27.70 -1.09 -20.95
C LEU A 922 -29.02 -1.01 -20.16
N MET A 923 -29.12 -1.80 -19.09
CA MET A 923 -30.32 -1.82 -18.24
C MET A 923 -30.56 -0.48 -17.55
N LYS A 924 -29.49 0.16 -17.07
CA LYS A 924 -29.58 1.24 -16.09
C LYS A 924 -29.46 2.65 -16.69
N THR A 925 -28.70 2.81 -17.77
CA THR A 925 -28.46 4.13 -18.38
C THR A 925 -28.05 4.01 -19.84
N GLN A 926 -28.37 5.01 -20.66
CA GLN A 926 -27.86 5.15 -22.04
C GLN A 926 -26.81 6.26 -22.17
N HIS A 927 -26.36 6.82 -21.06
CA HIS A 927 -25.58 8.07 -21.00
C HIS A 927 -24.10 7.88 -20.70
N LEU A 928 -23.55 6.68 -20.99
CA LEU A 928 -22.11 6.46 -20.95
C LEU A 928 -21.43 7.10 -22.16
N ASP A 929 -20.35 7.83 -21.91
CA ASP A 929 -19.49 8.41 -22.93
C ASP A 929 -18.19 7.58 -23.06
N LEU A 930 -18.08 6.87 -24.19
CA LEU A 930 -16.90 6.07 -24.53
C LEU A 930 -15.88 6.85 -25.36
N SER A 931 -16.13 8.13 -25.66
CA SER A 931 -15.24 8.96 -26.49
C SER A 931 -13.82 9.00 -25.95
N TYR A 932 -13.67 8.98 -24.62
CA TYR A 932 -12.36 8.95 -23.97
C TYR A 932 -11.53 7.73 -24.40
N LEU A 933 -12.13 6.54 -24.45
CA LEU A 933 -11.45 5.29 -24.80
C LEU A 933 -11.07 5.18 -26.29
N ILE A 934 -11.85 5.83 -27.17
CA ILE A 934 -11.66 5.76 -28.62
C ILE A 934 -10.97 7.02 -29.19
N SER A 935 -10.63 7.98 -28.34
CA SER A 935 -9.89 9.17 -28.76
C SER A 935 -8.48 8.82 -29.20
N ASN A 936 -8.00 9.50 -30.24
CA ASN A 936 -6.69 9.28 -30.85
C ASN A 936 -5.84 10.55 -30.71
N VAL A 937 -4.66 10.43 -30.10
CA VAL A 937 -3.70 11.55 -29.90
C VAL A 937 -2.42 11.37 -30.74
N GLY A 938 -2.46 10.47 -31.71
CA GLY A 938 -1.32 10.07 -32.53
C GLY A 938 -0.85 8.64 -32.22
N LEU A 939 0.05 8.14 -33.06
CA LEU A 939 0.67 6.81 -32.92
C LEU A 939 2.15 6.95 -32.53
N PRO A 940 2.73 5.96 -31.84
CA PRO A 940 4.17 5.93 -31.60
C PRO A 940 4.94 5.90 -32.93
N LYS A 941 6.12 6.52 -32.95
CA LYS A 941 6.96 6.54 -34.16
C LYS A 941 7.57 5.19 -34.47
N TRP A 942 7.80 4.38 -33.44
CA TRP A 942 8.40 3.06 -33.54
C TRP A 942 7.36 1.98 -33.30
N SER A 943 7.50 0.85 -34.01
CA SER A 943 6.65 -0.30 -33.77
C SER A 943 6.93 -0.89 -32.38
N SER A 944 5.94 -1.60 -31.82
CA SER A 944 6.11 -2.29 -30.53
C SER A 944 7.28 -3.26 -30.54
N THR A 945 7.50 -4.02 -31.63
CA THR A 945 8.69 -4.88 -31.77
C THR A 945 9.99 -4.09 -31.67
N THR A 946 10.07 -2.92 -32.32
CA THR A 946 11.25 -2.04 -32.24
C THR A 946 11.46 -1.56 -30.81
N ILE A 947 10.38 -1.12 -30.14
CA ILE A 947 10.45 -0.66 -28.75
C ILE A 947 10.93 -1.77 -27.81
N ARG A 948 10.39 -3.00 -27.95
CA ARG A 948 10.75 -4.14 -27.09
C ARG A 948 12.19 -4.61 -27.28
N ASN A 949 12.72 -4.51 -28.49
CA ASN A 949 14.07 -4.93 -28.84
C ASN A 949 15.16 -3.88 -28.57
N GLN A 950 14.80 -2.70 -28.06
CA GLN A 950 15.79 -1.76 -27.54
C GLN A 950 16.62 -2.40 -26.43
N ASP A 951 17.89 -2.00 -26.35
CA ASP A 951 18.75 -2.30 -25.22
C ASP A 951 18.14 -1.77 -23.91
N VAL A 952 18.60 -2.32 -22.79
CA VAL A 952 18.25 -1.85 -21.45
C VAL A 952 18.72 -0.41 -21.27
N HIS A 953 17.91 0.44 -20.63
CA HIS A 953 18.35 1.79 -20.28
C HIS A 953 19.59 1.77 -19.38
N THR A 954 20.52 2.68 -19.62
CA THR A 954 21.80 2.72 -18.91
C THR A 954 21.80 3.77 -17.80
N ASN A 955 22.51 3.47 -16.70
CA ASN A 955 22.86 4.45 -15.67
C ASN A 955 23.92 5.47 -16.14
N GLY A 956 24.51 5.26 -17.33
CA GLY A 956 25.68 5.99 -17.79
C GLY A 956 26.97 5.48 -17.11
N PRO A 957 28.08 6.24 -17.22
CA PRO A 957 29.32 5.92 -16.51
C PRO A 957 29.14 6.00 -15.00
N VAL A 958 29.58 4.97 -14.27
CA VAL A 958 29.47 4.90 -12.80
C VAL A 958 30.83 4.57 -12.16
N LEU A 959 31.02 4.93 -10.88
CA LEU A 959 32.27 4.67 -10.17
C LEU A 959 32.65 3.17 -10.14
N ASP A 960 31.67 2.27 -10.01
CA ASP A 960 31.91 0.83 -10.03
C ASP A 960 32.56 0.34 -11.34
N ASP A 961 32.37 1.04 -12.47
CA ASP A 961 33.04 0.67 -13.72
C ASP A 961 34.54 0.92 -13.63
N ILE A 962 34.94 2.00 -12.94
CA ILE A 962 36.35 2.32 -12.69
C ILE A 962 36.94 1.29 -11.72
N VAL A 963 36.21 0.94 -10.67
CA VAL A 963 36.66 -0.05 -9.68
C VAL A 963 36.81 -1.44 -10.30
N LEU A 964 35.85 -1.88 -11.13
CA LEU A 964 35.90 -3.17 -11.83
C LEU A 964 36.94 -3.21 -12.95
N ALA A 965 37.29 -2.06 -13.53
CA ALA A 965 38.35 -1.95 -14.53
C ALA A 965 39.76 -1.99 -13.91
N ASP A 966 39.90 -1.84 -12.59
CA ASP A 966 41.18 -2.04 -11.91
C ASP A 966 41.63 -3.52 -12.07
N PRO A 967 42.81 -3.77 -12.66
CA PRO A 967 43.25 -5.14 -12.96
C PRO A 967 43.37 -6.03 -11.72
N GLU A 968 43.72 -5.48 -10.56
CA GLU A 968 43.86 -6.26 -9.33
C GLU A 968 42.48 -6.63 -8.75
N ILE A 969 41.49 -5.74 -8.85
CA ILE A 969 40.11 -6.05 -8.47
C ILE A 969 39.53 -7.12 -9.39
N GLY A 970 39.69 -6.96 -10.70
CA GLY A 970 39.25 -7.95 -11.68
C GLY A 970 39.90 -9.32 -11.46
N ASP A 971 41.22 -9.35 -11.23
CA ASP A 971 41.97 -10.57 -10.92
C ASP A 971 41.52 -11.23 -9.60
N ALA A 972 41.25 -10.42 -8.56
CA ALA A 972 40.77 -10.93 -7.27
C ALA A 972 39.37 -11.54 -7.36
N ILE A 973 38.46 -10.92 -8.14
CA ILE A 973 37.14 -11.51 -8.41
C ILE A 973 37.30 -12.78 -9.27
N MET A 974 38.21 -12.79 -10.23
CA MET A 974 38.32 -13.91 -11.16
C MET A 974 38.96 -15.16 -10.55
N HIS A 975 39.96 -14.96 -9.68
CA HIS A 975 40.79 -16.02 -9.10
C HIS A 975 40.69 -16.08 -7.57
N GLU A 976 39.66 -15.46 -7.00
CA GLU A 976 39.32 -15.52 -5.56
C GLU A 976 40.50 -15.11 -4.65
N LYS A 977 41.18 -14.01 -5.02
CA LYS A 977 42.32 -13.47 -4.26
C LYS A 977 41.88 -12.40 -3.26
N VAL A 978 42.82 -12.02 -2.40
CA VAL A 978 42.70 -10.88 -1.50
C VAL A 978 43.29 -9.63 -2.18
N VAL A 979 42.55 -8.53 -2.17
CA VAL A 979 42.99 -7.24 -2.71
C VAL A 979 42.59 -6.12 -1.77
N SER A 980 43.40 -5.06 -1.72
CA SER A 980 43.10 -3.84 -0.95
C SER A 980 43.29 -2.60 -1.81
N LYS A 981 42.25 -1.76 -1.92
CA LYS A 981 42.28 -0.53 -2.73
C LYS A 981 41.59 0.63 -2.03
N THR A 982 41.94 1.84 -2.45
CA THR A 982 41.33 3.08 -1.94
C THR A 982 40.86 3.95 -3.09
N PHE A 983 39.64 4.48 -2.98
CA PHE A 983 39.02 5.37 -3.96
C PHE A 983 38.43 6.61 -3.29
N ASN A 984 38.31 7.70 -4.04
CA ASN A 984 37.53 8.86 -3.60
C ASN A 984 36.05 8.64 -3.96
N ILE A 985 35.15 9.20 -3.16
CA ILE A 985 33.71 9.12 -3.40
C ILE A 985 33.03 10.47 -3.12
N TYR A 986 32.02 10.79 -3.93
CA TYR A 986 31.21 12.00 -3.82
C TYR A 986 29.72 11.65 -3.80
N ASN A 987 28.88 12.60 -3.40
CA ASN A 987 27.44 12.34 -3.24
C ASN A 987 26.73 11.96 -4.55
N VAL A 988 27.30 12.35 -5.69
CA VAL A 988 26.83 11.96 -7.03
C VAL A 988 27.11 10.49 -7.35
N ASP A 989 28.09 9.88 -6.67
CA ASP A 989 28.44 8.46 -6.80
C ASP A 989 27.45 7.61 -5.98
N ARG A 990 26.42 7.13 -6.68
CA ARG A 990 25.28 6.42 -6.08
C ARG A 990 25.38 4.92 -6.35
N ALA A 991 24.78 4.13 -5.46
CA ALA A 991 24.78 2.66 -5.52
C ALA A 991 26.17 2.03 -5.70
N VAL A 992 27.21 2.68 -5.17
CA VAL A 992 28.59 2.19 -5.24
C VAL A 992 28.67 0.84 -4.53
N CYS A 993 29.43 -0.08 -5.12
CA CYS A 993 29.52 -1.52 -4.84
C CYS A 993 28.37 -2.39 -5.37
N GLY A 994 27.24 -1.82 -5.81
CA GLY A 994 26.10 -2.61 -6.30
C GLY A 994 26.45 -3.44 -7.55
N ARG A 995 27.24 -2.89 -8.47
CA ARG A 995 27.65 -3.59 -9.70
C ARG A 995 28.75 -4.60 -9.41
N ILE A 996 29.65 -4.28 -8.48
CA ILE A 996 30.67 -5.22 -7.99
C ILE A 996 29.99 -6.44 -7.38
N ALA A 997 29.02 -6.24 -6.48
CA ALA A 997 28.24 -7.31 -5.89
C ALA A 997 27.48 -8.12 -6.95
N GLY A 998 26.93 -7.47 -7.97
CA GLY A 998 26.30 -8.15 -9.10
C GLY A 998 27.24 -9.08 -9.86
N VAL A 999 28.48 -8.65 -10.14
CA VAL A 999 29.50 -9.46 -10.80
C VAL A 999 29.88 -10.68 -9.93
N VAL A 1000 30.10 -10.46 -8.63
CA VAL A 1000 30.42 -11.53 -7.68
C VAL A 1000 29.27 -12.53 -7.58
N ALA A 1001 28.05 -12.05 -7.32
CA ALA A 1001 26.86 -12.89 -7.18
C ALA A 1001 26.54 -13.68 -8.45
N LYS A 1002 26.75 -13.10 -9.64
CA LYS A 1002 26.49 -13.81 -10.90
C LYS A 1002 27.41 -15.01 -11.10
N LYS A 1003 28.66 -14.91 -10.63
CA LYS A 1003 29.67 -15.97 -10.79
C LYS A 1003 29.63 -16.99 -9.65
N TYR A 1004 29.45 -16.52 -8.42
CA TYR A 1004 29.66 -17.32 -7.21
C TYR A 1004 28.38 -17.55 -6.38
N GLY A 1005 27.28 -16.89 -6.72
CA GLY A 1005 26.09 -16.84 -5.87
C GLY A 1005 26.33 -16.03 -4.59
N ASP A 1006 25.37 -16.10 -3.66
CA ASP A 1006 25.37 -15.27 -2.44
C ASP A 1006 26.40 -15.74 -1.40
N THR A 1007 27.00 -16.92 -1.53
CA THR A 1007 27.89 -17.50 -0.50
C THR A 1007 29.14 -18.18 -1.05
N GLY A 1008 29.34 -18.23 -2.37
CA GLY A 1008 30.37 -19.06 -2.98
C GLY A 1008 31.72 -18.37 -3.23
N PHE A 1009 31.84 -17.06 -3.00
CA PHE A 1009 33.06 -16.32 -3.28
C PHE A 1009 34.06 -16.48 -2.13
N ALA A 1010 35.23 -17.07 -2.40
CA ALA A 1010 36.26 -17.30 -1.39
C ALA A 1010 37.33 -16.19 -1.31
N GLY A 1011 37.28 -15.21 -2.22
CA GLY A 1011 38.21 -14.06 -2.22
C GLY A 1011 37.84 -12.99 -1.19
N LEU A 1012 38.66 -11.93 -1.13
CA LEU A 1012 38.44 -10.80 -0.23
C LEU A 1012 38.72 -9.46 -0.92
N LEU A 1013 37.68 -8.65 -1.08
CA LEU A 1013 37.77 -7.30 -1.63
C LEU A 1013 37.74 -6.29 -0.49
N ASN A 1014 38.91 -5.82 -0.06
CA ASN A 1014 39.02 -4.77 0.96
C ASN A 1014 39.06 -3.39 0.26
N ILE A 1015 37.92 -2.71 0.18
CA ILE A 1015 37.82 -1.43 -0.54
C ILE A 1015 37.51 -0.31 0.43
N THR A 1016 38.39 0.69 0.48
CA THR A 1016 38.19 1.91 1.27
C THR A 1016 37.78 3.07 0.38
N PHE A 1017 36.71 3.76 0.74
CA PHE A 1017 36.27 5.00 0.12
C PHE A 1017 36.53 6.18 1.05
N THR A 1018 36.94 7.31 0.50
CA THR A 1018 37.12 8.57 1.25
C THR A 1018 36.27 9.67 0.66
N GLY A 1019 35.41 10.30 1.47
CA GLY A 1019 34.52 11.37 1.06
C GLY A 1019 33.06 11.17 1.51
N SER A 1020 32.13 11.73 0.76
CA SER A 1020 30.69 11.66 1.07
C SER A 1020 30.00 10.74 0.08
N ALA A 1021 29.47 9.60 0.51
CA ALA A 1021 28.83 8.66 -0.39
C ALA A 1021 27.39 9.09 -0.75
N GLY A 1022 27.01 8.89 -2.01
CA GLY A 1022 25.64 9.08 -2.48
C GLY A 1022 24.65 8.06 -1.92
N GLN A 1023 23.42 8.14 -2.40
CA GLN A 1023 22.34 7.22 -2.06
C GLN A 1023 22.71 5.76 -2.36
N SER A 1024 22.22 4.83 -1.53
CA SER A 1024 22.40 3.38 -1.70
C SER A 1024 23.86 2.91 -1.65
N PHE A 1025 24.74 3.62 -0.94
CA PHE A 1025 26.13 3.18 -0.75
C PHE A 1025 26.20 1.77 -0.17
N ALA A 1026 27.07 0.93 -0.76
CA ALA A 1026 27.26 -0.46 -0.34
C ALA A 1026 25.96 -1.28 -0.37
N CYS A 1027 25.09 -1.04 -1.36
CA CYS A 1027 23.92 -1.89 -1.57
C CYS A 1027 24.32 -3.29 -2.05
N PHE A 1028 23.52 -4.29 -1.65
CA PHE A 1028 23.60 -5.67 -2.13
C PHE A 1028 24.92 -6.41 -1.87
N LEU A 1029 25.76 -5.98 -0.92
CA LEU A 1029 27.04 -6.66 -0.67
C LEU A 1029 26.86 -8.16 -0.45
N THR A 1030 27.83 -8.92 -0.94
CA THR A 1030 27.97 -10.37 -0.74
C THR A 1030 29.12 -10.66 0.21
N PRO A 1031 29.19 -11.86 0.82
CA PRO A 1031 30.37 -12.34 1.54
C PRO A 1031 31.66 -12.17 0.71
N GLY A 1032 32.76 -11.86 1.39
CA GLY A 1032 34.05 -11.55 0.75
C GLY A 1032 34.21 -10.09 0.32
N MET A 1033 33.20 -9.23 0.51
CA MET A 1033 33.33 -7.78 0.31
C MET A 1033 33.46 -7.06 1.65
N ASN A 1034 34.61 -6.43 1.90
CA ASN A 1034 34.91 -5.66 3.09
C ASN A 1034 35.04 -4.18 2.70
N ILE A 1035 34.00 -3.41 2.97
CA ILE A 1035 33.88 -2.02 2.50
C ILE A 1035 34.05 -1.08 3.68
N ARG A 1036 34.94 -0.09 3.54
CA ARG A 1036 35.15 0.97 4.53
C ARG A 1036 34.86 2.33 3.91
N LEU A 1037 34.13 3.19 4.61
CA LEU A 1037 33.95 4.59 4.25
C LEU A 1037 34.54 5.48 5.35
N ILE A 1038 35.46 6.35 4.95
CA ILE A 1038 36.00 7.44 5.77
C ILE A 1038 35.31 8.73 5.33
N GLY A 1039 34.35 9.18 6.12
CA GLY A 1039 33.49 10.34 5.84
C GLY A 1039 32.05 10.10 6.29
N GLU A 1040 31.10 10.28 5.37
CA GLU A 1040 29.66 10.19 5.66
C GLU A 1040 28.86 9.66 4.45
N ALA A 1041 27.64 9.20 4.67
CA ALA A 1041 26.79 8.67 3.60
C ALA A 1041 25.36 9.22 3.68
N ASN A 1042 24.69 9.24 2.53
CA ASN A 1042 23.26 9.57 2.43
C ASN A 1042 22.37 8.37 2.82
N ASP A 1043 21.15 8.29 2.31
CA ASP A 1043 20.16 7.27 2.66
C ASP A 1043 20.51 5.90 2.04
N TYR A 1044 19.85 4.85 2.55
CA TYR A 1044 19.87 3.49 2.01
C TYR A 1044 21.21 2.75 2.10
N VAL A 1045 22.09 3.14 3.02
CA VAL A 1045 23.36 2.43 3.28
C VAL A 1045 23.09 0.94 3.56
N GLY A 1046 23.80 0.05 2.87
CA GLY A 1046 23.66 -1.39 3.08
C GLY A 1046 22.32 -1.97 2.64
N LYS A 1047 21.55 -1.27 1.79
CA LYS A 1047 20.27 -1.74 1.25
C LYS A 1047 20.40 -3.11 0.59
N GLY A 1048 19.56 -4.07 0.98
CA GLY A 1048 19.56 -5.43 0.42
C GLY A 1048 20.85 -6.22 0.58
N MET A 1049 21.74 -5.81 1.50
CA MET A 1049 22.99 -6.51 1.80
C MET A 1049 22.73 -7.97 2.20
N ALA A 1050 23.45 -8.91 1.59
CA ALA A 1050 23.32 -10.34 1.87
C ALA A 1050 24.51 -10.92 2.64
N GLY A 1051 25.61 -10.19 2.73
CA GLY A 1051 26.82 -10.58 3.45
C GLY A 1051 27.92 -9.55 3.32
N GLY A 1052 29.12 -9.89 3.80
CA GLY A 1052 30.25 -8.97 3.82
C GLY A 1052 30.26 -8.08 5.05
N GLU A 1053 31.17 -7.11 5.05
CA GLU A 1053 31.39 -6.17 6.14
C GLU A 1053 31.36 -4.74 5.63
N LEU A 1054 30.68 -3.86 6.37
CA LEU A 1054 30.60 -2.43 6.08
C LEU A 1054 30.98 -1.60 7.32
N VAL A 1055 32.02 -0.79 7.20
CA VAL A 1055 32.52 0.07 8.28
C VAL A 1055 32.43 1.53 7.84
N ILE A 1056 31.75 2.38 8.62
CA ILE A 1056 31.63 3.81 8.35
C ILE A 1056 32.16 4.59 9.55
N THR A 1057 33.19 5.40 9.29
CA THR A 1057 33.82 6.27 10.28
C THR A 1057 33.89 7.68 9.75
N PRO A 1058 33.77 8.73 10.60
CA PRO A 1058 34.12 10.07 10.19
C PRO A 1058 35.62 10.15 9.82
N VAL A 1059 36.03 11.26 9.23
CA VAL A 1059 37.46 11.57 9.07
C VAL A 1059 38.15 11.67 10.44
N ASP A 1060 39.48 11.56 10.46
CA ASP A 1060 40.25 11.73 11.68
C ASP A 1060 40.19 13.18 12.20
N ASN A 1061 40.08 13.35 13.51
CA ASN A 1061 39.99 14.64 14.21
C ASN A 1061 38.90 15.59 13.63
N PRO A 1062 37.63 15.16 13.54
CA PRO A 1062 36.56 16.02 13.08
C PRO A 1062 36.31 17.16 14.10
N GLY A 1063 35.80 18.29 13.64
CA GLY A 1063 35.46 19.43 14.52
C GLY A 1063 34.22 19.19 15.41
N PHE A 1064 33.58 18.03 15.30
CA PHE A 1064 32.35 17.64 15.99
C PHE A 1064 32.52 16.31 16.73
N CYS A 1065 31.61 16.03 17.66
CA CYS A 1065 31.55 14.78 18.40
C CYS A 1065 30.87 13.67 17.56
N PRO A 1066 31.57 12.59 17.14
CA PRO A 1066 30.99 11.57 16.25
C PRO A 1066 29.72 10.90 16.80
N GLU A 1067 29.71 10.55 18.09
CA GLU A 1067 28.57 9.92 18.75
C GLU A 1067 27.32 10.82 18.80
N GLU A 1068 27.47 12.12 18.59
CA GLU A 1068 26.36 13.07 18.53
C GLU A 1068 25.93 13.41 17.10
N ALA A 1069 26.82 13.22 16.13
CA ALA A 1069 26.63 13.58 14.74
C ALA A 1069 25.84 12.53 13.96
N THR A 1070 24.99 12.98 13.04
CA THR A 1070 24.40 12.05 12.06
C THR A 1070 25.40 11.82 10.93
N ILE A 1071 25.77 10.57 10.69
CA ILE A 1071 26.81 10.15 9.72
C ILE A 1071 26.22 9.36 8.55
N VAL A 1072 25.08 8.70 8.74
CA VAL A 1072 24.33 8.03 7.67
C VAL A 1072 22.88 8.51 7.61
N GLY A 1073 22.23 8.34 6.47
CA GLY A 1073 20.84 8.71 6.24
C GLY A 1073 19.80 7.73 6.78
N ASN A 1074 18.61 7.80 6.18
CA ASN A 1074 17.42 7.02 6.48
C ASN A 1074 17.46 5.62 5.84
N THR A 1075 16.60 4.72 6.31
CA THR A 1075 16.30 3.43 5.68
C THR A 1075 17.55 2.57 5.41
N CYS A 1076 18.55 2.66 6.29
CA CYS A 1076 19.74 1.81 6.23
C CYS A 1076 19.37 0.33 6.47
N LEU A 1077 20.08 -0.58 5.80
CA LEU A 1077 19.88 -2.04 5.85
C LEU A 1077 18.49 -2.52 5.40
N TYR A 1078 17.81 -1.74 4.55
CA TYR A 1078 16.47 -2.11 4.12
C TYR A 1078 16.45 -3.49 3.45
N GLY A 1079 15.75 -4.43 4.08
CA GLY A 1079 15.62 -5.80 3.57
C GLY A 1079 16.90 -6.62 3.60
N ALA A 1080 17.90 -6.24 4.41
CA ALA A 1080 19.17 -6.96 4.47
C ALA A 1080 18.98 -8.44 4.90
N THR A 1081 19.68 -9.34 4.23
CA THR A 1081 19.64 -10.80 4.41
C THR A 1081 20.97 -11.37 4.89
N GLY A 1082 21.89 -10.53 5.39
CA GLY A 1082 23.10 -10.98 6.09
C GLY A 1082 24.17 -9.90 6.17
N GLY A 1083 25.30 -10.28 6.77
CA GLY A 1083 26.49 -9.45 6.90
C GLY A 1083 26.51 -8.49 8.09
N GLN A 1084 27.59 -7.74 8.24
CA GLN A 1084 27.86 -6.93 9.43
C GLN A 1084 28.11 -5.46 9.07
N ILE A 1085 27.52 -4.54 9.85
CA ILE A 1085 27.72 -3.10 9.69
C ILE A 1085 28.11 -2.42 11.00
N PHE A 1086 29.10 -1.53 10.94
CA PHE A 1086 29.62 -0.79 12.08
C PHE A 1086 29.68 0.70 11.73
N ILE A 1087 28.88 1.53 12.42
CA ILE A 1087 28.72 2.96 12.12
C ILE A 1087 29.12 3.78 13.35
N ARG A 1088 30.22 4.52 13.24
CA ARG A 1088 30.64 5.48 14.27
C ARG A 1088 29.91 6.81 14.07
N GLY A 1089 28.70 6.85 14.59
CA GLY A 1089 27.82 8.00 14.61
C GLY A 1089 26.35 7.60 14.57
N LYS A 1090 25.46 8.58 14.41
CA LYS A 1090 24.01 8.34 14.34
C LYS A 1090 23.53 8.05 12.92
N ALA A 1091 22.52 7.21 12.83
CA ALA A 1091 21.71 7.00 11.64
C ALA A 1091 20.41 7.82 11.67
N GLY A 1092 19.79 7.91 10.49
CA GLY A 1092 18.46 8.48 10.28
C GLY A 1092 17.32 7.57 10.74
N GLU A 1093 16.18 7.76 10.08
CA GLU A 1093 14.90 7.15 10.41
C GLU A 1093 14.83 5.76 9.78
N ARG A 1094 14.02 4.86 10.34
CA ARG A 1094 13.81 3.50 9.80
C ARG A 1094 15.10 2.68 9.67
N PHE A 1095 16.05 2.89 10.58
CA PHE A 1095 17.26 2.08 10.65
C PHE A 1095 16.91 0.60 10.83
N ALA A 1096 17.49 -0.27 10.00
CA ALA A 1096 17.24 -1.71 9.98
C ALA A 1096 15.77 -2.09 9.68
N VAL A 1097 15.05 -1.26 8.91
CA VAL A 1097 13.70 -1.61 8.47
C VAL A 1097 13.72 -2.88 7.62
N ARG A 1098 12.83 -3.83 7.93
CA ARG A 1098 12.78 -5.14 7.26
C ARG A 1098 14.12 -5.92 7.30
N ASN A 1099 15.02 -5.62 8.23
CA ASN A 1099 16.23 -6.43 8.41
C ASN A 1099 15.83 -7.87 8.72
N SER A 1100 16.43 -8.80 8.00
CA SER A 1100 16.10 -10.21 8.09
C SER A 1100 17.23 -11.05 8.66
N LEU A 1101 18.50 -10.67 8.50
CA LEU A 1101 19.64 -11.44 9.01
C LEU A 1101 20.93 -10.62 9.26
N ALA A 1102 20.96 -9.30 8.99
CA ALA A 1102 22.17 -8.51 9.18
C ALA A 1102 22.42 -8.17 10.67
N GLU A 1103 23.69 -8.03 11.02
CA GLU A 1103 24.16 -7.57 12.33
C GLU A 1103 24.66 -6.13 12.24
N ALA A 1104 24.28 -5.27 13.19
CA ALA A 1104 24.57 -3.85 13.14
C ALA A 1104 24.97 -3.28 14.49
N VAL A 1105 25.97 -2.38 14.50
CA VAL A 1105 26.27 -1.50 15.64
C VAL A 1105 26.27 -0.05 15.18
N VAL A 1106 25.50 0.79 15.87
CA VAL A 1106 25.34 2.22 15.59
C VAL A 1106 25.24 3.03 16.88
N GLU A 1107 25.60 4.31 16.85
CA GLU A 1107 25.70 5.15 18.06
C GLU A 1107 24.44 6.00 18.34
N GLY A 1108 23.40 5.82 17.53
CA GLY A 1108 22.06 6.37 17.75
C GLY A 1108 21.22 6.31 16.48
N THR A 1109 19.89 6.38 16.61
CA THR A 1109 18.96 6.24 15.48
C THR A 1109 17.78 7.17 15.60
N GLY A 1110 17.05 7.31 14.50
CA GLY A 1110 15.78 8.02 14.40
C GLY A 1110 14.57 7.28 14.92
N ASP A 1111 13.40 7.76 14.47
CA ASP A 1111 12.14 7.06 14.64
C ASP A 1111 12.14 5.74 13.84
N HIS A 1112 11.30 4.78 14.24
CA HIS A 1112 11.06 3.51 13.55
C HIS A 1112 12.28 2.58 13.45
N CYS A 1113 13.22 2.64 14.40
CA CYS A 1113 14.34 1.70 14.47
C CYS A 1113 13.83 0.24 14.59
N CYS A 1114 14.38 -0.66 13.77
CA CYS A 1114 14.02 -2.08 13.67
C CYS A 1114 12.56 -2.35 13.26
N GLU A 1115 11.91 -1.40 12.58
CA GLU A 1115 10.56 -1.59 12.07
C GLU A 1115 10.50 -2.79 11.10
N TYR A 1116 9.53 -3.67 11.29
CA TYR A 1116 9.37 -4.89 10.49
C TYR A 1116 10.56 -5.87 10.47
N MET A 1117 11.49 -5.79 11.42
CA MET A 1117 12.62 -6.72 11.49
C MET A 1117 12.14 -8.18 11.73
N THR A 1118 12.72 -9.13 11.00
CA THR A 1118 12.37 -10.58 11.05
C THR A 1118 13.53 -11.47 11.49
N GLY A 1119 14.73 -10.92 11.64
CA GLY A 1119 15.93 -11.62 12.09
C GLY A 1119 17.15 -10.69 12.05
N GLY A 1120 18.32 -11.20 12.45
CA GLY A 1120 19.54 -10.41 12.65
C GLY A 1120 19.66 -9.85 14.07
N CYS A 1121 20.67 -9.00 14.29
CA CYS A 1121 20.97 -8.41 15.60
C CYS A 1121 21.33 -6.91 15.46
N VAL A 1122 20.66 -6.03 16.21
CA VAL A 1122 20.93 -4.58 16.16
C VAL A 1122 21.34 -4.07 17.52
N VAL A 1123 22.50 -3.43 17.61
CA VAL A 1123 23.02 -2.77 18.81
C VAL A 1123 23.03 -1.26 18.61
N VAL A 1124 22.40 -0.53 19.51
CA VAL A 1124 22.37 0.94 19.52
C VAL A 1124 23.02 1.47 20.80
N LEU A 1125 24.15 2.17 20.64
CA LEU A 1125 24.99 2.67 21.75
C LEU A 1125 24.60 4.08 22.23
N GLY A 1126 23.42 4.57 21.85
CA GLY A 1126 22.96 5.91 22.19
C GLY A 1126 21.47 6.11 21.96
N LYS A 1127 21.06 7.37 21.80
CA LYS A 1127 19.65 7.77 21.75
C LYS A 1127 18.94 7.24 20.51
N VAL A 1128 17.67 6.87 20.70
CA VAL A 1128 16.72 6.46 19.65
C VAL A 1128 15.51 7.38 19.61
N GLY A 1129 14.87 7.44 18.44
CA GLY A 1129 13.56 8.05 18.24
C GLY A 1129 12.41 7.18 18.77
N ARG A 1130 11.17 7.53 18.42
CA ARG A 1130 9.95 6.80 18.83
C ARG A 1130 9.60 5.66 17.88
N ASN A 1131 8.63 4.85 18.29
CA ASN A 1131 8.10 3.70 17.55
C ASN A 1131 9.12 2.59 17.27
N VAL A 1132 10.08 2.41 18.19
CA VAL A 1132 11.10 1.37 18.06
C VAL A 1132 10.42 -0.02 18.05
N ALA A 1133 10.90 -0.90 17.17
CA ALA A 1133 10.48 -2.29 17.02
C ALA A 1133 9.00 -2.50 16.60
N ALA A 1134 8.38 -1.49 15.98
CA ALA A 1134 7.04 -1.65 15.42
C ALA A 1134 7.00 -2.76 14.36
N GLY A 1135 6.16 -3.77 14.56
CA GLY A 1135 6.09 -4.91 13.62
C GLY A 1135 7.32 -5.82 13.61
N MET A 1136 8.26 -5.68 14.56
CA MET A 1136 9.41 -6.57 14.71
C MET A 1136 8.94 -7.95 15.16
N THR A 1137 9.10 -8.95 14.30
CA THR A 1137 8.62 -10.33 14.52
C THR A 1137 9.74 -11.36 14.61
N GLY A 1138 11.01 -10.94 14.53
CA GLY A 1138 12.18 -11.79 14.75
C GLY A 1138 13.45 -10.96 14.83
N GLY A 1139 14.54 -11.59 15.27
CA GLY A 1139 15.82 -10.97 15.59
C GLY A 1139 15.84 -10.34 16.98
N LEU A 1140 17.01 -9.85 17.38
CA LEU A 1140 17.22 -9.21 18.68
C LEU A 1140 17.73 -7.78 18.51
N ALA A 1141 17.34 -6.91 19.45
CA ALA A 1141 17.90 -5.56 19.52
C ALA A 1141 18.36 -5.23 20.95
N TYR A 1142 19.55 -4.63 21.06
CA TYR A 1142 20.13 -4.14 22.31
C TYR A 1142 20.27 -2.63 22.25
N ILE A 1143 19.59 -1.91 23.14
CA ILE A 1143 19.57 -0.45 23.13
C ILE A 1143 20.06 0.06 24.48
N LEU A 1144 21.07 0.92 24.47
CA LEU A 1144 21.55 1.59 25.66
C LEU A 1144 20.54 2.65 26.13
N ASP A 1145 20.05 2.52 27.35
CA ASP A 1145 19.08 3.43 27.98
C ASP A 1145 19.75 4.16 29.16
N ASP A 1146 20.66 5.08 28.84
CA ASP A 1146 21.47 5.82 29.83
C ASP A 1146 20.78 7.09 30.38
N ASP A 1147 19.60 7.44 29.86
CA ASP A 1147 18.78 8.60 30.31
C ASP A 1147 17.34 8.25 30.74
N ASP A 1148 16.99 6.96 30.83
CA ASP A 1148 15.67 6.40 31.21
C ASP A 1148 14.50 6.93 30.35
N THR A 1149 14.76 7.23 29.06
CA THR A 1149 13.74 7.73 28.12
C THR A 1149 13.26 6.70 27.10
N LEU A 1150 13.81 5.48 27.10
CA LEU A 1150 13.56 4.49 26.05
C LEU A 1150 12.17 3.83 26.13
N ILE A 1151 11.72 3.42 27.32
CA ILE A 1151 10.49 2.61 27.48
C ILE A 1151 9.24 3.25 26.84
N PRO A 1152 9.00 4.57 26.95
CA PRO A 1152 7.88 5.23 26.27
C PRO A 1152 7.99 5.30 24.75
N LYS A 1153 9.19 5.10 24.19
CA LYS A 1153 9.49 5.18 22.75
C LYS A 1153 9.33 3.83 22.03
N ILE A 1154 9.26 2.73 22.77
CA ILE A 1154 9.11 1.38 22.19
C ILE A 1154 7.65 1.10 21.85
N ASN A 1155 7.42 0.54 20.66
CA ASN A 1155 6.14 -0.03 20.30
C ASN A 1155 5.98 -1.41 20.97
N LYS A 1156 5.02 -1.51 21.89
CA LYS A 1156 4.81 -2.69 22.74
C LYS A 1156 3.84 -3.72 22.17
N GLU A 1157 3.47 -3.60 20.88
CA GLU A 1157 2.48 -4.50 20.27
C GLU A 1157 2.99 -5.95 20.20
N ILE A 1158 4.29 -6.14 19.93
CA ILE A 1158 4.87 -7.47 19.68
C ILE A 1158 6.01 -7.79 20.65
N VAL A 1159 7.00 -6.90 20.76
CA VAL A 1159 8.24 -7.21 21.50
C VAL A 1159 8.07 -7.12 23.01
N LYS A 1160 8.74 -8.04 23.71
CA LYS A 1160 8.99 -7.98 25.16
C LYS A 1160 10.26 -7.18 25.42
N ILE A 1161 10.23 -6.35 26.47
CA ILE A 1161 11.39 -5.56 26.90
C ILE A 1161 11.98 -6.23 28.14
N GLN A 1162 13.26 -6.56 28.11
CA GLN A 1162 13.96 -7.14 29.27
C GLN A 1162 15.37 -6.57 29.46
N ARG A 1163 15.99 -6.87 30.59
CA ARG A 1163 17.43 -6.63 30.81
C ARG A 1163 18.22 -7.77 30.17
N VAL A 1164 19.50 -7.53 29.87
CA VAL A 1164 20.40 -8.55 29.30
C VAL A 1164 20.88 -9.49 30.41
N VAL A 1165 20.10 -10.53 30.69
CA VAL A 1165 20.35 -11.45 31.82
C VAL A 1165 21.01 -12.76 31.39
N ALA A 1166 20.74 -13.24 30.18
CA ALA A 1166 21.31 -14.50 29.69
C ALA A 1166 22.81 -14.34 29.36
N PRO A 1167 23.70 -15.24 29.84
CA PRO A 1167 25.13 -15.15 29.58
C PRO A 1167 25.50 -15.11 28.08
N VAL A 1168 24.78 -15.87 27.25
CA VAL A 1168 25.00 -15.87 25.79
C VAL A 1168 24.61 -14.52 25.17
N GLY A 1169 23.51 -13.91 25.64
CA GLY A 1169 23.10 -12.57 25.20
C GLY A 1169 24.09 -11.48 25.62
N GLN A 1170 24.66 -11.59 26.84
CA GLN A 1170 25.73 -10.69 27.29
C GLN A 1170 26.98 -10.82 26.42
N MET A 1171 27.36 -12.06 26.07
CA MET A 1171 28.49 -12.34 25.19
C MET A 1171 28.26 -11.79 23.78
N GLN A 1172 27.08 -12.03 23.18
CA GLN A 1172 26.72 -11.50 21.87
C GLN A 1172 26.84 -9.97 21.83
N LEU A 1173 26.25 -9.28 22.82
CA LEU A 1173 26.32 -7.83 22.93
C LEU A 1173 27.78 -7.35 23.05
N LYS A 1174 28.56 -7.98 23.93
CA LYS A 1174 29.95 -7.59 24.17
C LYS A 1174 30.81 -7.76 22.92
N THR A 1175 30.72 -8.91 22.24
CA THR A 1175 31.47 -9.22 21.02
C THR A 1175 31.16 -8.24 19.88
N LEU A 1176 29.90 -7.84 19.71
CA LEU A 1176 29.52 -6.85 18.70
C LEU A 1176 30.11 -5.48 19.02
N ILE A 1177 30.12 -5.07 20.29
CA ILE A 1177 30.73 -3.79 20.71
C ILE A 1177 32.27 -3.84 20.58
N GLU A 1178 32.92 -4.95 20.93
CA GLU A 1178 34.35 -5.17 20.72
C GLU A 1178 34.71 -5.03 19.23
N SER A 1179 33.94 -5.68 18.35
CA SER A 1179 34.11 -5.58 16.90
C SER A 1179 33.90 -4.14 16.40
N HIS A 1180 32.90 -3.43 16.94
CA HIS A 1180 32.66 -2.02 16.62
C HIS A 1180 33.86 -1.16 17.00
N VAL A 1181 34.41 -1.34 18.19
CA VAL A 1181 35.60 -0.58 18.66
C VAL A 1181 36.82 -0.89 17.82
N GLU A 1182 37.10 -2.17 17.53
CA GLU A 1182 38.22 -2.60 16.70
C GLU A 1182 38.17 -1.95 15.30
N LYS A 1183 37.00 -1.96 14.66
CA LYS A 1183 36.83 -1.51 13.28
C LYS A 1183 36.71 0.01 13.13
N THR A 1184 36.13 0.67 14.13
CA THR A 1184 35.76 2.10 14.05
C THR A 1184 36.59 3.04 14.93
N GLY A 1185 37.29 2.50 15.93
CA GLY A 1185 37.93 3.32 16.97
C GLY A 1185 36.94 4.10 17.83
N SER A 1186 35.71 3.60 18.00
CA SER A 1186 34.65 4.29 18.77
C SER A 1186 35.06 4.57 20.22
N SER A 1187 35.03 5.85 20.60
CA SER A 1187 35.20 6.33 21.97
C SER A 1187 34.08 5.84 22.89
N LYS A 1188 32.82 5.94 22.44
CA LYS A 1188 31.64 5.49 23.19
C LYS A 1188 31.68 3.99 23.44
N GLY A 1189 31.97 3.18 22.41
CA GLY A 1189 32.14 1.73 22.55
C GLY A 1189 33.27 1.39 23.52
N SER A 1190 34.42 2.06 23.41
CA SER A 1190 35.56 1.85 24.31
C SER A 1190 35.22 2.17 25.77
N ALA A 1191 34.48 3.25 26.02
CA ALA A 1191 34.01 3.60 27.35
C ALA A 1191 33.05 2.56 27.94
N ILE A 1192 32.14 2.03 27.13
CA ILE A 1192 31.21 0.97 27.53
C ILE A 1192 31.97 -0.30 27.91
N LEU A 1193 32.94 -0.73 27.10
CA LEU A 1193 33.74 -1.94 27.38
C LEU A 1193 34.60 -1.78 28.64
N LYS A 1194 35.17 -0.59 28.87
CA LYS A 1194 35.98 -0.30 30.06
C LYS A 1194 35.17 -0.32 31.35
N GLU A 1195 33.92 0.14 31.31
CA GLU A 1195 32.99 0.17 32.45
C GLU A 1195 31.82 -0.80 32.25
N TRP A 1196 32.10 -2.02 31.73
CA TRP A 1196 31.06 -2.98 31.32
C TRP A 1196 30.01 -3.26 32.40
N ASP A 1197 30.44 -3.52 33.64
CA ASP A 1197 29.54 -3.85 34.76
C ASP A 1197 28.59 -2.70 35.12
N LYS A 1198 28.96 -1.46 34.81
CA LYS A 1198 28.12 -0.27 34.99
C LYS A 1198 27.14 -0.10 33.83
N TYR A 1199 27.57 -0.37 32.59
CA TYR A 1199 26.75 -0.15 31.39
C TYR A 1199 25.81 -1.31 31.09
N LEU A 1200 26.20 -2.55 31.34
CA LEU A 1200 25.39 -3.74 31.04
C LEU A 1200 23.97 -3.64 31.65
N PRO A 1201 23.78 -3.23 32.92
CA PRO A 1201 22.44 -3.05 33.49
C PRO A 1201 21.60 -1.96 32.83
N LEU A 1202 22.21 -1.04 32.06
CA LEU A 1202 21.53 0.05 31.36
C LEU A 1202 21.00 -0.39 29.99
N PHE A 1203 21.48 -1.48 29.42
CA PHE A 1203 20.92 -2.01 28.16
C PHE A 1203 19.51 -2.57 28.37
N ARG A 1204 18.67 -2.37 27.35
CA ARG A 1204 17.40 -3.07 27.16
C ARG A 1204 17.55 -4.02 25.98
N GLN A 1205 17.16 -5.27 26.18
CA GLN A 1205 17.01 -6.27 25.13
C GLN A 1205 15.54 -6.29 24.69
N LEU A 1206 15.31 -6.16 23.38
CA LEU A 1206 13.99 -6.28 22.77
C LEU A 1206 13.87 -7.67 22.14
N VAL A 1207 12.91 -8.46 22.64
CA VAL A 1207 12.75 -9.87 22.30
C VAL A 1207 11.35 -10.08 21.72
N PRO A 1208 11.19 -10.34 20.42
CA PRO A 1208 9.92 -10.76 19.86
C PRO A 1208 9.59 -12.19 20.33
N PRO A 1209 8.29 -12.59 20.37
CA PRO A 1209 7.89 -13.90 20.89
C PRO A 1209 8.53 -15.10 20.18
N SER A 1210 8.97 -14.93 18.93
CA SER A 1210 9.67 -15.97 18.19
C SER A 1210 11.07 -16.28 18.70
N GLU A 1211 11.66 -15.40 19.52
CA GLU A 1211 13.02 -15.52 20.05
C GLU A 1211 13.03 -15.72 21.57
N GLU A 1212 11.87 -15.84 22.22
CA GLU A 1212 11.78 -15.93 23.69
C GLU A 1212 12.57 -17.11 24.26
N ASP A 1213 12.60 -18.22 23.51
CA ASP A 1213 13.31 -19.46 23.89
C ASP A 1213 14.71 -19.56 23.29
N THR A 1214 15.29 -18.45 22.80
CA THR A 1214 16.68 -18.47 22.28
C THR A 1214 17.71 -18.39 23.42
N PRO A 1215 18.91 -18.98 23.29
CA PRO A 1215 19.97 -18.89 24.31
C PRO A 1215 20.36 -17.45 24.69
N GLU A 1216 20.26 -16.52 23.73
CA GLU A 1216 20.57 -15.11 23.91
C GLU A 1216 19.51 -14.37 24.74
N ALA A 1217 18.26 -14.85 24.75
CA ALA A 1217 17.15 -14.21 25.44
C ALA A 1217 16.74 -14.93 26.75
N CYS A 1218 16.91 -16.25 26.83
CA CYS A 1218 16.49 -17.06 27.97
C CYS A 1218 17.67 -17.47 28.85
N ALA A 1219 17.67 -17.05 30.12
CA ALA A 1219 18.73 -17.41 31.08
C ALA A 1219 18.70 -18.90 31.49
N ASP A 1220 17.52 -19.52 31.47
CA ASP A 1220 17.29 -20.93 31.85
C ASP A 1220 17.17 -21.86 30.63
N TYR A 1221 17.74 -21.47 29.49
CA TYR A 1221 17.60 -22.17 28.20
C TYR A 1221 17.83 -23.68 28.29
N GLU A 1222 18.84 -24.14 29.06
CA GLU A 1222 19.14 -25.57 29.24
C GLU A 1222 17.99 -26.35 29.89
N GLN A 1223 17.22 -25.73 30.80
CA GLN A 1223 16.04 -26.34 31.42
C GLN A 1223 14.84 -26.31 30.47
N THR A 1224 14.61 -25.18 29.78
CA THR A 1224 13.50 -25.02 28.82
C THR A 1224 13.66 -25.97 27.62
N ALA A 1225 14.87 -26.13 27.09
CA ALA A 1225 15.17 -27.06 26.00
C ALA A 1225 14.94 -28.52 26.42
N ALA A 1226 15.27 -28.89 27.66
CA ALA A 1226 15.01 -30.21 28.20
C ALA A 1226 13.51 -30.50 28.37
N GLU A 1227 12.71 -29.53 28.83
CA GLU A 1227 11.25 -29.65 28.93
C GLU A 1227 10.58 -29.77 27.56
N GLN A 1228 11.01 -29.00 26.56
CA GLN A 1228 10.48 -29.07 25.20
C GLN A 1228 10.80 -30.44 24.54
N ALA A 1229 12.02 -30.96 24.72
CA ALA A 1229 12.38 -32.29 24.23
C ALA A 1229 11.53 -33.41 24.86
N VAL A 1230 11.18 -33.30 26.15
CA VAL A 1230 10.29 -34.26 26.84
C VAL A 1230 8.86 -34.19 26.31
N VAL A 1231 8.35 -33.00 25.95
CA VAL A 1231 7.01 -32.83 25.37
C VAL A 1231 6.93 -33.33 23.92
N GLU A 1232 7.99 -33.19 23.12
CA GLU A 1232 8.04 -33.75 21.76
C GLU A 1232 8.13 -35.28 21.77
N ILE A 1233 8.87 -35.88 22.72
CA ILE A 1233 8.92 -37.34 22.90
C ILE A 1233 7.56 -37.89 23.36
N GLY A 1234 6.77 -37.10 24.08
CA GLY A 1234 5.39 -37.46 24.49
C GLY A 1234 4.32 -37.30 23.39
N ARG A 1235 4.66 -36.72 22.23
CA ARG A 1235 3.75 -36.52 21.08
C ARG A 1235 4.14 -37.31 19.82
N GLY A 1236 5.22 -38.10 19.89
CA GLY A 1236 5.68 -39.00 18.82
C GLY A 1236 4.85 -40.27 18.68
#